data_AF-A0A4V2YC47-F1
#
_entry.id   AF-A0A4V2YC47-F1
#
_cell.length_a   1.000
_cell.length_b   1.000
_cell.length_c   1.000
_cell.angle_alpha   90.00
_cell.angle_beta   90.00
_cell.angle_gamma   90.00
#
_symmetry.space_group_name_H-M   'P 1'
#
loop_
_entity.id
_entity.type
_entity.pdbx_description
1 polymer ?
#
loop_
_entity_poly.entity_id
_entity_poly.type
_entity_poly.pdbx_seq_one_letter_code
_entity_poly.pdbx_strand_id
1 'polypeptide(L)'
;MTRTLQTQPPGNASEDHAGSARGRGQNLLLLWAGQFINTAGLMMLVPIMPFYLEQMGTTGVAETQTWAGVAIAAPALALTVATPLWGRLGDRIGRKWMVVRALLGLAVAMVVMATAGTPLLLVAGRLLQGTLGGVVEAAAAFAGSTGTDEKRGSALGKSFSATAAGALVGPIAGGLVVGSDGLQQLMFAIAAAATVLALASALGLREPDRAPADAVRKDQPGRPRRRASIMQVPGAAALALAAIGTYFGVYGLIPIYAEHIQGVVTDRSTASTWVGVLHSVMWGATLLGSFWWGKHNDLTGRPLRTFALSAAGCAAAIALVSLPLDPLAMIPFRLVQGLCFAALAQSLFLHFSRHAPGEHKSAFVSTANSYLLVGQSAGPLLAGPLVGFVSTPAAVLVMAGACGLGALLALKPCLAEKPDHDLDGDPEGHGDTELVEIESAGPIRAVTSPRNGVSVAPFRGWHIGSRHLGSLAARYATPWNPHAASGESGTLTDWQRRGVILQDRQPAFYAYEQTGPRGNLRGVLGAVHLDSGLRTHEEIIPEHAAELTGIMDRGRMNLDPALLGYSGDGRTTRHLAGLARQKPVTDVLADDGQSHRLWPITDHATQDEIIAELNTRTAFIADGHHRYAAARQHRRSAYANSQGPGPWDYFPGLLVDVTATPLRLAPIHRVLPHLDPHHALRNASSQFRVHPLHGSLTHWLAALKRHARTGPAFILATPRGGFLLTEPRPRFLDIALNGTPPPLRSMHVAVLDSALLKHVWRIPDHPRHVEFEPHAATAIQTARRTGGVAVLTNPPTQHDLTTAATSGLRLPRKSTSFGPKPHPGLVFRTLDDQ
;
A
#
# COMPACT_ATOMS: atom_id res chain seq x y z
N MET A 1 53.72 -4.29 19.67
CA MET A 1 52.95 -3.23 20.36
C MET A 1 51.49 -3.64 20.40
N THR A 2 51.10 -4.12 21.57
CA THR A 2 49.81 -4.71 21.95
C THR A 2 48.72 -3.64 21.97
N ARG A 3 47.63 -3.82 21.22
CA ARG A 3 46.38 -3.09 21.43
C ARG A 3 45.35 -4.10 21.95
N THR A 4 45.17 -4.07 23.26
CA THR A 4 44.23 -4.85 24.04
C THR A 4 42.80 -4.63 23.55
N LEU A 5 42.15 -5.70 23.09
CA LEU A 5 40.71 -5.77 22.90
C LEU A 5 40.06 -5.79 24.30
N GLN A 6 39.54 -4.65 24.74
CA GLN A 6 38.61 -4.60 25.87
C GLN A 6 37.29 -5.24 25.45
N THR A 7 36.99 -6.41 26.01
CA THR A 7 35.67 -7.01 26.01
C THR A 7 34.71 -6.10 26.80
N GLN A 8 33.73 -5.51 26.12
CA GLN A 8 32.58 -4.91 26.80
C GLN A 8 31.73 -6.02 27.44
N PRO A 9 31.15 -5.80 28.64
CA PRO A 9 30.25 -6.75 29.27
C PRO A 9 28.92 -6.83 28.48
N PRO A 10 28.15 -7.93 28.61
CA PRO A 10 26.91 -8.12 27.88
C PRO A 10 25.88 -7.07 28.32
N GLY A 11 25.58 -6.13 27.42
CA GLY A 11 24.50 -5.15 27.59
C GLY A 11 23.13 -5.79 27.39
N ASN A 12 22.16 -5.36 28.21
CA ASN A 12 20.77 -5.81 28.22
C ASN A 12 20.10 -5.71 26.84
N ALA A 13 19.79 -6.85 26.21
CA ALA A 13 19.01 -6.92 24.96
C ALA A 13 17.57 -6.32 25.09
N SER A 14 17.07 -6.10 26.30
CA SER A 14 15.79 -5.43 26.56
C SER A 14 15.85 -3.90 26.40
N GLU A 15 17.02 -3.27 26.58
CA GLU A 15 17.20 -1.82 26.41
C GLU A 15 17.34 -1.44 24.92
N ASP A 16 17.95 -2.30 24.10
CA ASP A 16 18.14 -2.06 22.66
C ASP A 16 16.84 -2.10 21.85
N HIS A 17 15.89 -2.97 22.21
CA HIS A 17 14.57 -3.00 21.59
C HIS A 17 13.70 -1.79 21.98
N ALA A 18 13.78 -1.34 23.25
CA ALA A 18 13.12 -0.13 23.71
C ALA A 18 13.74 1.13 23.06
N GLY A 19 15.07 1.18 22.92
CA GLY A 19 15.80 2.24 22.23
C GLY A 19 15.48 2.34 20.74
N SER A 20 15.30 1.21 20.05
CA SER A 20 14.90 1.12 18.63
C SER A 20 13.45 1.58 18.38
N ALA A 21 12.52 1.24 19.26
CA ALA A 21 11.14 1.72 19.18
C ALA A 21 11.03 3.23 19.49
N ARG A 22 11.73 3.69 20.54
CA ARG A 22 11.81 5.11 20.92
C ARG A 22 12.46 5.96 19.82
N GLY A 23 13.52 5.46 19.19
CA GLY A 23 14.20 6.10 18.06
C GLY A 23 13.32 6.25 16.81
N ARG A 24 12.48 5.24 16.49
CA ARG A 24 11.53 5.33 15.37
C ARG A 24 10.41 6.36 15.62
N GLY A 25 9.85 6.41 16.83
CA GLY A 25 8.87 7.43 17.21
C GLY A 25 9.45 8.85 17.13
N GLN A 26 10.69 9.02 17.61
CA GLN A 26 11.40 10.30 17.57
C GLN A 26 11.70 10.76 16.14
N ASN A 27 12.16 9.86 15.25
CA ASN A 27 12.37 10.18 13.84
C ASN A 27 11.06 10.66 13.17
N LEU A 28 9.94 9.97 13.40
CA LEU A 28 8.66 10.36 12.83
C LEU A 28 8.19 11.72 13.35
N LEU A 29 8.36 12.00 14.64
CA LEU A 29 7.99 13.29 15.23
C LEU A 29 8.83 14.43 14.64
N LEU A 30 10.14 14.26 14.52
CA LEU A 30 11.05 15.27 13.96
C LEU A 30 10.73 15.56 12.49
N LEU A 31 10.45 14.51 11.70
CA LEU A 31 10.05 14.67 10.30
C LEU A 31 8.68 15.35 10.18
N TRP A 32 7.72 14.97 11.03
CA TRP A 32 6.39 15.59 11.06
C TRP A 32 6.48 17.07 11.44
N ALA A 33 7.19 17.41 12.52
CA ALA A 33 7.37 18.79 12.97
C ALA A 33 8.15 19.64 11.96
N GLY A 34 9.21 19.07 11.37
CA GLY A 34 9.97 19.72 10.31
C GLY A 34 9.13 19.99 9.05
N GLN A 35 8.27 19.06 8.67
CA GLN A 35 7.36 19.23 7.55
C GLN A 35 6.25 20.25 7.84
N PHE A 36 5.70 20.23 9.05
CA PHE A 36 4.71 21.20 9.51
C PHE A 36 5.27 22.61 9.47
N ILE A 37 6.44 22.87 10.09
CA ILE A 37 7.02 24.22 10.15
C ILE A 37 7.38 24.74 8.74
N ASN A 38 7.85 23.86 7.86
CA ASN A 38 8.16 24.20 6.48
C ASN A 38 6.92 24.63 5.71
N THR A 39 5.83 23.87 5.81
CA THR A 39 4.60 24.21 5.11
C THR A 39 3.90 25.41 5.74
N ALA A 40 3.88 25.52 7.07
CA ALA A 40 3.33 26.68 7.78
C ALA A 40 4.06 27.97 7.41
N GLY A 41 5.40 27.95 7.37
CA GLY A 41 6.20 29.07 6.91
C GLY A 41 5.91 29.45 5.47
N LEU A 42 5.83 28.47 4.57
CA LEU A 42 5.49 28.74 3.17
C LEU A 42 4.09 29.37 3.04
N MET A 43 3.08 28.79 3.70
CA MET A 43 1.67 29.11 3.52
C MET A 43 1.20 30.32 4.30
N MET A 44 1.91 30.72 5.36
CA MET A 44 1.66 31.97 6.08
C MET A 44 1.69 33.18 5.16
N LEU A 45 2.70 33.25 4.29
CA LEU A 45 2.93 34.43 3.46
C LEU A 45 2.15 34.38 2.14
N VAL A 46 1.82 33.19 1.62
CA VAL A 46 1.23 33.02 0.28
C VAL A 46 -0.05 33.84 0.05
N PRO A 47 -1.10 33.74 0.88
CA PRO A 47 -2.34 34.49 0.65
C PRO A 47 -2.27 35.93 1.17
N ILE A 48 -1.32 36.23 2.06
CA ILE A 48 -1.14 37.55 2.68
C ILE A 48 -0.07 38.39 1.95
N MET A 49 0.58 37.82 0.93
CA MET A 49 1.68 38.42 0.18
C MET A 49 1.40 39.85 -0.30
N PRO A 50 0.19 40.17 -0.85
CA PRO A 50 -0.10 41.53 -1.28
C PRO A 50 -0.04 42.56 -0.15
N PHE A 51 -0.56 42.25 1.05
CA PHE A 51 -0.49 43.14 2.20
C PHE A 51 0.96 43.41 2.66
N TYR A 52 1.84 42.41 2.57
CA TYR A 52 3.24 42.59 2.93
C TYR A 52 4.00 43.46 1.92
N LEU A 53 3.68 43.32 0.63
CA LEU A 53 4.28 44.14 -0.43
C LEU A 53 3.85 45.60 -0.36
N GLU A 54 2.59 45.86 -0.03
CA GLU A 54 2.11 47.22 0.26
C GLU A 54 2.88 47.87 1.44
N GLN A 55 3.19 47.10 2.49
CA GLN A 55 4.03 47.60 3.59
C GLN A 55 5.46 47.94 3.13
N MET A 56 5.96 47.30 2.06
CA MET A 56 7.24 47.63 1.43
C MET A 56 7.16 48.81 0.44
N GLY A 57 5.98 49.40 0.25
CA GLY A 57 5.79 50.59 -0.56
C GLY A 57 5.49 50.35 -2.05
N THR A 58 4.99 49.17 -2.45
CA THR A 58 4.48 49.00 -3.82
C THR A 58 3.26 49.90 -4.07
N THR A 59 3.17 50.47 -5.27
CA THR A 59 2.16 51.48 -5.60
C THR A 59 1.11 50.95 -6.57
N GLY A 60 -0.14 50.89 -6.10
CA GLY A 60 -1.27 50.46 -6.91
C GLY A 60 -1.42 48.94 -7.05
N VAL A 61 -2.64 48.54 -7.39
CA VAL A 61 -3.09 47.14 -7.35
C VAL A 61 -2.28 46.25 -8.30
N ALA A 62 -2.08 46.68 -9.54
CA ALA A 62 -1.39 45.88 -10.55
C ALA A 62 0.09 45.63 -10.20
N GLU A 63 0.79 46.63 -9.65
CA GLU A 63 2.19 46.48 -9.22
C GLU A 63 2.28 45.51 -8.04
N THR A 64 1.50 45.74 -6.98
CA THR A 64 1.45 44.89 -5.78
C THR A 64 1.16 43.44 -6.15
N GLN A 65 0.14 43.20 -6.98
CA GLN A 65 -0.23 41.84 -7.39
C GLN A 65 0.79 41.20 -8.33
N THR A 66 1.51 41.97 -9.16
CA THR A 66 2.57 41.45 -10.02
C THR A 66 3.74 40.97 -9.17
N TRP A 67 4.18 41.77 -8.20
CA TRP A 67 5.20 41.35 -7.24
C TRP A 67 4.75 40.17 -6.39
N ALA A 68 3.49 40.15 -5.95
CA ALA A 68 2.93 39.02 -5.20
C ALA A 68 2.94 37.75 -6.05
N GLY A 69 2.53 37.85 -7.31
CA GLY A 69 2.54 36.77 -8.29
C GLY A 69 3.93 36.19 -8.49
N VAL A 70 4.94 37.04 -8.74
CA VAL A 70 6.35 36.64 -8.87
C VAL A 70 6.84 35.95 -7.59
N ALA A 71 6.57 36.53 -6.43
CA ALA A 71 6.97 35.99 -5.14
C ALA A 71 6.28 34.64 -4.82
N ILE A 72 5.04 34.43 -5.25
CA ILE A 72 4.30 33.16 -5.07
C ILE A 72 4.84 32.07 -6.00
N ALA A 73 5.19 32.40 -7.24
CA ALA A 73 5.72 31.43 -8.21
C ALA A 73 7.20 31.07 -7.96
N ALA A 74 8.00 31.99 -7.41
CA ALA A 74 9.44 31.84 -7.24
C ALA A 74 9.89 30.52 -6.56
N PRO A 75 9.29 30.05 -5.44
CA PRO A 75 9.74 28.82 -4.79
C PRO A 75 9.57 27.57 -5.68
N ALA A 76 8.47 27.47 -6.44
CA ALA A 76 8.20 26.32 -7.30
C ALA A 76 9.17 26.25 -8.49
N LEU A 77 9.47 27.40 -9.09
CA LEU A 77 10.46 27.51 -10.18
C LEU A 77 11.86 27.15 -9.69
N ALA A 78 12.27 27.72 -8.55
CA ALA A 78 13.57 27.44 -7.94
C ALA A 78 13.71 25.97 -7.53
N LEU A 79 12.67 25.37 -6.93
CA LEU A 79 12.65 23.96 -6.55
C LEU A 79 12.76 23.06 -7.78
N THR A 80 12.02 23.33 -8.86
CA THR A 80 12.05 22.53 -10.10
C THR A 80 13.46 22.41 -10.67
N VAL A 81 14.24 23.51 -10.63
CA VAL A 81 15.64 23.52 -11.07
C VAL A 81 16.56 22.81 -10.07
N ALA A 82 16.28 22.93 -8.77
CA ALA A 82 17.13 22.42 -7.71
C ALA A 82 16.90 20.92 -7.37
N THR A 83 15.71 20.36 -7.63
CA THR A 83 15.34 18.97 -7.29
C THR A 83 16.35 17.93 -7.82
N PRO A 84 16.83 17.97 -9.08
CA PRO A 84 17.82 17.00 -9.56
C PRO A 84 19.18 17.10 -8.84
N LEU A 85 19.56 18.31 -8.39
CA LEU A 85 20.81 18.56 -7.67
C LEU A 85 20.73 17.96 -6.26
N TRP A 86 19.64 18.22 -5.54
CA TRP A 86 19.46 17.71 -4.19
C TRP A 86 19.20 16.21 -4.14
N GLY A 87 18.56 15.62 -5.15
CA GLY A 87 18.46 14.18 -5.27
C GLY A 87 19.84 13.52 -5.30
N ARG A 88 20.75 14.00 -6.18
CA ARG A 88 22.12 13.48 -6.27
C ARG A 88 22.93 13.72 -5.01
N LEU A 89 22.73 14.86 -4.34
CA LEU A 89 23.45 15.17 -3.11
C LEU A 89 22.94 14.32 -1.94
N GLY A 90 21.63 14.14 -1.82
CA GLY A 90 20.99 13.29 -0.82
C GLY A 90 21.38 11.83 -0.94
N ASP A 91 21.56 11.34 -2.17
CA ASP A 91 22.14 10.02 -2.43
C ASP A 91 23.56 9.91 -1.87
N ARG A 92 24.40 10.96 -1.98
CA ARG A 92 25.78 10.95 -1.48
C ARG A 92 25.89 11.13 0.03
N ILE A 93 25.31 12.19 0.58
CA ILE A 93 25.64 12.64 1.96
C ILE A 93 24.70 12.09 3.04
N GLY A 94 23.55 11.54 2.67
CA GLY A 94 22.52 11.10 3.62
C GLY A 94 21.22 11.86 3.45
N ARG A 95 20.10 11.17 3.69
CA ARG A 95 18.75 11.76 3.67
C ARG A 95 18.50 12.65 4.89
N LYS A 96 19.10 12.35 6.04
CA LYS A 96 19.12 13.17 7.26
C LYS A 96 19.60 14.58 6.97
N TRP A 97 20.74 14.71 6.30
CA TRP A 97 21.32 16.02 6.00
C TRP A 97 20.51 16.80 4.98
N MET A 98 19.72 16.13 4.14
CA MET A 98 18.75 16.81 3.27
C MET A 98 17.60 17.45 4.05
N VAL A 99 17.12 16.81 5.13
CA VAL A 99 16.12 17.39 6.04
C VAL A 99 16.70 18.58 6.79
N VAL A 100 17.91 18.44 7.36
CA VAL A 100 18.59 19.51 8.09
C VAL A 100 18.84 20.72 7.19
N ARG A 101 19.39 20.51 5.98
CA ARG A 101 19.58 21.57 4.97
C ARG A 101 18.28 22.28 4.67
N ALA A 102 17.17 21.54 4.50
CA ALA A 102 15.89 22.13 4.17
C ALA A 102 15.33 23.04 5.27
N LEU A 103 15.49 22.64 6.53
CA LEU A 103 15.08 23.44 7.69
C LEU A 103 15.97 24.68 7.88
N LEU A 104 17.28 24.56 7.71
CA LEU A 104 18.19 25.72 7.73
C LEU A 104 17.92 26.66 6.55
N GLY A 105 17.66 26.11 5.36
CA GLY A 105 17.27 26.86 4.18
C GLY A 105 16.02 27.68 4.40
N LEU A 106 15.00 27.09 5.02
CA LEU A 106 13.80 27.80 5.44
C LEU A 106 14.13 28.92 6.44
N ALA A 107 14.96 28.66 7.44
CA ALA A 107 15.33 29.67 8.44
C ALA A 107 16.03 30.87 7.79
N VAL A 108 17.02 30.64 6.93
CA VAL A 108 17.74 31.71 6.22
C VAL A 108 16.78 32.47 5.31
N ALA A 109 15.95 31.78 4.53
CA ALA A 109 14.97 32.43 3.67
C ALA A 109 14.00 33.31 4.46
N MET A 110 13.53 32.83 5.61
CA MET A 110 12.64 33.59 6.49
C MET A 110 13.30 34.85 7.04
N VAL A 111 14.57 34.77 7.47
CA VAL A 111 15.32 35.95 7.93
C VAL A 111 15.50 36.95 6.79
N VAL A 112 15.93 36.50 5.61
CA VAL A 112 16.12 37.37 4.44
C VAL A 112 14.82 38.10 4.12
N MET A 113 13.70 37.38 4.06
CA MET A 113 12.40 37.98 3.76
C MET A 113 11.91 38.88 4.90
N ALA A 114 12.10 38.53 6.17
CA ALA A 114 11.70 39.37 7.32
C ALA A 114 12.45 40.71 7.34
N THR A 115 13.71 40.71 6.90
CA THR A 115 14.55 41.91 6.76
C THR A 115 14.43 42.58 5.39
N ALA A 116 13.55 42.09 4.51
CA ALA A 116 13.46 42.61 3.15
C ALA A 116 12.86 44.02 3.16
N GLY A 117 13.67 45.00 2.76
CA GLY A 117 13.21 46.38 2.53
C GLY A 117 12.68 46.63 1.12
N THR A 118 12.74 45.64 0.22
CA THR A 118 12.29 45.78 -1.17
C THR A 118 11.63 44.49 -1.69
N PRO A 119 10.68 44.60 -2.64
CA PRO A 119 10.06 43.43 -3.29
C PRO A 119 11.07 42.49 -3.95
N LEU A 120 12.16 43.02 -4.50
CA LEU A 120 13.20 42.20 -5.13
C LEU A 120 13.93 41.31 -4.12
N LEU A 121 14.27 41.85 -2.94
CA LEU A 121 14.92 41.08 -1.88
C LEU A 121 13.96 40.04 -1.29
N LEU A 122 12.66 40.36 -1.21
CA LEU A 122 11.62 39.40 -0.85
C LEU A 122 11.58 38.22 -1.84
N VAL A 123 11.58 38.51 -3.15
CA VAL A 123 11.62 37.48 -4.21
C VAL A 123 12.91 36.66 -4.13
N ALA A 124 14.06 37.27 -3.86
CA ALA A 124 15.32 36.56 -3.64
C ALA A 124 15.22 35.59 -2.45
N GLY A 125 14.58 36.01 -1.35
CA GLY A 125 14.27 35.13 -0.22
C GLY A 125 13.34 33.97 -0.60
N ARG A 126 12.34 34.20 -1.46
CA ARG A 126 11.44 33.14 -1.97
C ARG A 126 12.14 32.15 -2.91
N LEU A 127 13.05 32.64 -3.75
CA LEU A 127 13.93 31.78 -4.55
C LEU A 127 14.83 30.94 -3.64
N LEU A 128 15.43 31.55 -2.62
CA LEU A 128 16.22 30.84 -1.61
C LEU A 128 15.39 29.78 -0.88
N GLN A 129 14.14 30.09 -0.53
CA GLN A 129 13.20 29.16 0.08
C GLN A 129 12.93 27.95 -0.82
N GLY A 130 12.81 28.13 -2.14
CA GLY A 130 12.63 27.04 -3.10
C GLY A 130 13.92 26.24 -3.34
N THR A 131 15.04 26.92 -3.56
CA THR A 131 16.34 26.29 -3.81
C THR A 131 16.84 25.53 -2.58
N LEU A 132 16.75 26.10 -1.38
CA LEU A 132 17.22 25.44 -0.16
C LEU A 132 16.11 24.66 0.56
N GLY A 133 14.85 24.71 0.12
CA GLY A 133 13.74 23.96 0.71
C GLY A 133 13.73 22.46 0.36
N GLY A 134 12.54 21.86 0.37
CA GLY A 134 12.33 20.47 -0.07
C GLY A 134 12.26 19.42 1.04
N VAL A 135 11.82 19.81 2.26
CA VAL A 135 11.57 18.84 3.35
C VAL A 135 10.59 17.75 2.92
N VAL A 136 9.60 18.08 2.08
CA VAL A 136 8.54 17.16 1.64
C VAL A 136 9.10 15.95 0.89
N GLU A 137 9.96 16.18 -0.09
CA GLU A 137 10.56 15.12 -0.91
C GLU A 137 11.56 14.31 -0.09
N ALA A 138 12.35 14.98 0.77
CA ALA A 138 13.31 14.34 1.65
C ALA A 138 12.62 13.47 2.71
N ALA A 139 11.52 13.95 3.31
CA ALA A 139 10.74 13.24 4.31
C ALA A 139 9.92 12.10 3.70
N ALA A 140 9.34 12.28 2.51
CA ALA A 140 8.65 11.22 1.78
C ALA A 140 9.63 10.12 1.34
N ALA A 141 10.83 10.49 0.87
CA ALA A 141 11.89 9.54 0.58
C ALA A 141 12.33 8.81 1.85
N PHE A 142 12.61 9.54 2.94
CA PHE A 142 13.04 8.98 4.23
C PHE A 142 12.01 8.01 4.80
N ALA A 143 10.74 8.42 4.85
CA ALA A 143 9.60 7.59 5.25
C ALA A 143 9.47 6.33 4.38
N GLY A 144 9.77 6.46 3.08
CA GLY A 144 9.80 5.35 2.12
C GLY A 144 10.96 4.38 2.28
N SER A 145 12.08 4.77 2.92
CA SER A 145 13.23 3.89 3.21
C SER A 145 13.20 3.23 4.57
N THR A 146 12.32 3.65 5.48
CA THR A 146 12.28 3.20 6.87
C THR A 146 11.21 2.15 7.17
N GLY A 147 10.39 1.76 6.19
CA GLY A 147 9.27 0.84 6.39
C GLY A 147 9.32 -0.38 5.48
N THR A 148 8.82 -1.52 5.99
CA THR A 148 8.27 -2.59 5.15
C THR A 148 7.11 -2.03 4.31
N ASP A 149 6.78 -2.59 3.16
CA ASP A 149 5.76 -2.02 2.24
C ASP A 149 4.40 -1.76 2.89
N GLU A 150 4.09 -2.50 3.96
CA GLU A 150 2.89 -2.35 4.79
C GLU A 150 2.88 -1.09 5.68
N LYS A 151 4.04 -0.57 6.10
CA LYS A 151 4.18 0.63 6.96
C LYS A 151 4.50 1.90 6.18
N ARG A 152 4.84 1.76 4.90
CA ARG A 152 5.19 2.87 3.99
C ARG A 152 4.03 3.85 3.81
N GLY A 153 2.80 3.34 3.70
CA GLY A 153 1.58 4.16 3.60
C GLY A 153 1.29 5.00 4.85
N SER A 154 1.48 4.43 6.04
CA SER A 154 1.25 5.15 7.31
C SER A 154 2.27 6.28 7.53
N ALA A 155 3.55 6.03 7.23
CA ALA A 155 4.59 7.05 7.33
C ALA A 155 4.39 8.19 6.31
N LEU A 156 4.01 7.85 5.07
CA LEU A 156 3.69 8.82 4.03
C LEU A 156 2.41 9.63 4.39
N GLY A 157 1.40 8.97 4.95
CA GLY A 157 0.18 9.62 5.46
C GLY A 157 0.44 10.63 6.57
N LYS A 158 1.35 10.32 7.51
CA LYS A 158 1.79 11.29 8.54
C LYS A 158 2.52 12.51 7.93
N SER A 159 3.33 12.32 6.90
CA SER A 159 3.98 13.43 6.20
C SER A 159 2.96 14.32 5.46
N PHE A 160 1.96 13.73 4.82
CA PHE A 160 0.87 14.49 4.21
C PHE A 160 0.01 15.22 5.24
N SER A 161 -0.26 14.62 6.41
CA SER A 161 -1.01 15.29 7.47
C SER A 161 -0.26 16.50 8.06
N ALA A 162 1.07 16.41 8.22
CA ALA A 162 1.90 17.56 8.60
C ALA A 162 1.80 18.71 7.60
N THR A 163 1.83 18.37 6.31
CA THR A 163 1.68 19.34 5.21
C THR A 163 0.34 20.04 5.29
N ALA A 164 -0.74 19.29 5.44
CA ALA A 164 -2.08 19.84 5.51
C ALA A 164 -2.31 20.68 6.77
N ALA A 165 -1.80 20.24 7.92
CA ALA A 165 -1.84 21.03 9.16
C ALA A 165 -1.09 22.36 8.99
N GLY A 166 0.09 22.36 8.36
CA GLY A 166 0.83 23.58 8.07
C GLY A 166 0.10 24.51 7.09
N ALA A 167 -0.54 23.96 6.05
CA ALA A 167 -1.31 24.72 5.08
C ALA A 167 -2.62 25.30 5.64
N LEU A 168 -3.14 24.71 6.72
CA LEU A 168 -4.29 25.22 7.47
C LEU A 168 -3.88 26.29 8.49
N VAL A 169 -2.82 26.06 9.27
CA VAL A 169 -2.42 26.95 10.36
C VAL A 169 -1.68 28.19 9.83
N GLY A 170 -0.86 28.04 8.80
CA GLY A 170 -0.03 29.11 8.24
C GLY A 170 -0.85 30.35 7.87
N PRO A 171 -1.84 30.27 6.97
CA PRO A 171 -2.60 31.44 6.53
C PRO A 171 -3.38 32.14 7.64
N ILE A 172 -3.95 31.40 8.60
CA ILE A 172 -4.61 31.99 9.78
C ILE A 172 -3.59 32.79 10.59
N ALA A 173 -2.44 32.21 10.91
CA ALA A 173 -1.39 32.89 11.66
C ALA A 173 -0.89 34.14 10.92
N GLY A 174 -0.67 34.04 9.60
CA GLY A 174 -0.26 35.17 8.77
C GLY A 174 -1.29 36.29 8.71
N GLY A 175 -2.57 35.96 8.55
CA GLY A 175 -3.65 36.95 8.48
C GLY A 175 -3.87 37.69 9.79
N LEU A 176 -3.79 36.99 10.93
CA LEU A 176 -4.02 37.59 12.26
C LEU A 176 -2.96 38.63 12.65
N VAL A 177 -1.71 38.49 12.19
CA VAL A 177 -0.60 39.35 12.63
C VAL A 177 -0.37 40.57 11.74
N VAL A 178 -1.12 40.73 10.64
CA VAL A 178 -0.98 41.92 9.78
C VAL A 178 -1.40 43.19 10.51
N GLY A 179 -2.48 43.13 11.30
CA GLY A 179 -3.00 44.28 12.04
C GLY A 179 -2.07 44.84 13.11
N SER A 180 -1.10 44.06 13.58
CA SER A 180 -0.10 44.45 14.57
C SER A 180 1.29 44.69 13.97
N ASP A 181 1.41 44.74 12.63
CA ASP A 181 2.69 44.72 11.90
C ASP A 181 3.62 43.57 12.34
N GLY A 182 3.03 42.49 12.86
CA GLY A 182 3.73 41.35 13.45
C GLY A 182 4.25 40.33 12.44
N LEU A 183 4.07 40.57 11.13
CA LEU A 183 4.46 39.59 10.10
C LEU A 183 5.97 39.33 10.10
N GLN A 184 6.80 40.37 10.25
CA GLN A 184 8.25 40.21 10.39
C GLN A 184 8.61 39.38 11.64
N GLN A 185 7.95 39.64 12.76
CA GLN A 185 8.17 38.93 14.03
C GLN A 185 7.78 37.45 13.90
N LEU A 186 6.68 37.15 13.22
CA LEU A 186 6.25 35.78 12.94
C LEU A 186 7.22 35.05 12.02
N MET A 187 7.79 35.74 11.02
CA MET A 187 8.84 35.17 10.16
C MET A 187 10.12 34.85 10.94
N PHE A 188 10.55 35.73 11.85
CA PHE A 188 11.67 35.44 12.76
C PHE A 188 11.35 34.26 13.69
N ALA A 189 10.13 34.16 14.20
CA ALA A 189 9.70 33.03 15.03
C ALA A 189 9.75 31.69 14.27
N ILE A 190 9.29 31.67 13.01
CA ILE A 190 9.39 30.49 12.14
C ILE A 190 10.86 30.17 11.83
N ALA A 191 11.71 31.17 11.60
CA ALA A 191 13.14 30.97 11.40
C ALA A 191 13.83 30.34 12.63
N ALA A 192 13.51 30.83 13.83
CA ALA A 192 14.00 30.28 15.09
C ALA A 192 13.52 28.84 15.29
N ALA A 193 12.22 28.57 15.10
CA ALA A 193 11.65 27.22 15.20
C ALA A 193 12.29 26.25 14.20
N ALA A 194 12.50 26.68 12.95
CA ALA A 194 13.17 25.89 11.92
C ALA A 194 14.63 25.60 12.27
N THR A 195 15.35 26.56 12.85
CA THR A 195 16.73 26.37 13.34
C THR A 195 16.80 25.37 14.48
N VAL A 196 15.89 25.47 15.46
CA VAL A 196 15.78 24.52 16.57
C VAL A 196 15.48 23.11 16.06
N LEU A 197 14.54 22.97 15.11
CA LEU A 197 14.21 21.68 14.49
C LEU A 197 15.34 21.14 13.62
N ALA A 198 16.12 22.00 12.96
CA ALA A 198 17.30 21.61 12.21
C ALA A 198 18.36 21.01 13.15
N LEU A 199 18.63 21.67 14.28
CA LEU A 199 19.54 21.16 15.32
C LEU A 199 19.02 19.85 15.92
N ALA A 200 17.74 19.80 16.28
CA ALA A 200 17.10 18.59 16.80
C ALA A 200 17.14 17.44 15.79
N SER A 201 16.99 17.71 14.49
CA SER A 201 17.13 16.72 13.43
C SER A 201 18.57 16.30 13.22
N ALA A 202 19.54 17.22 13.29
CA ALA A 202 20.96 16.92 13.19
C ALA A 202 21.44 16.02 14.35
N LEU A 203 20.92 16.23 15.56
CA LEU A 203 21.29 15.46 16.76
C LEU A 203 20.45 14.19 16.92
N GLY A 204 19.16 14.24 16.61
CA GLY A 204 18.18 13.19 16.94
C GLY A 204 17.83 12.26 15.80
N LEU A 205 17.91 12.69 14.54
CA LEU A 205 17.52 11.84 13.41
C LEU A 205 18.57 10.74 13.19
N ARG A 206 18.14 9.48 13.22
CA ARG A 206 18.99 8.32 12.94
C ARG A 206 18.69 7.75 11.56
N GLU A 207 19.70 7.67 10.70
CA GLU A 207 19.56 7.03 9.39
C GLU A 207 19.60 5.50 9.55
N PRO A 208 18.75 4.75 8.82
CA PRO A 208 18.93 3.32 8.66
C PRO A 208 20.24 3.03 7.90
N ASP A 209 20.91 1.92 8.23
CA ASP A 209 22.13 1.51 7.55
C ASP A 209 21.91 1.42 6.03
N ARG A 210 22.74 2.15 5.28
CA ARG A 210 22.72 2.15 3.82
C ARG A 210 23.24 0.82 3.31
N ALA A 211 22.36 0.01 2.71
CA ALA A 211 22.83 -1.00 1.76
C ALA A 211 23.57 -0.30 0.61
N PRO A 212 24.75 -0.79 0.17
CA PRO A 212 25.60 -0.10 -0.79
C PRO A 212 25.00 -0.15 -2.20
N ALA A 213 24.05 0.74 -2.48
CA ALA A 213 23.40 0.86 -3.79
C ALA A 213 24.20 1.68 -4.81
N ASP A 214 25.28 2.34 -4.40
CA ASP A 214 26.01 3.32 -5.22
C ASP A 214 27.14 2.73 -6.08
N ALA A 215 27.52 1.46 -5.90
CA ALA A 215 28.61 0.86 -6.68
C ALA A 215 28.17 0.39 -8.08
N VAL A 216 26.88 0.17 -8.33
CA VAL A 216 26.40 -0.43 -9.60
C VAL A 216 26.04 0.63 -10.66
N ARG A 217 25.91 1.91 -10.28
CA ARG A 217 25.34 2.94 -11.17
C ARG A 217 26.37 3.72 -12.00
N LYS A 218 27.68 3.56 -11.79
CA LYS A 218 28.69 4.43 -12.43
C LYS A 218 29.36 3.93 -13.72
N ASP A 219 29.24 2.66 -14.09
CA ASP A 219 29.98 2.14 -15.26
C ASP A 219 29.09 1.51 -16.35
N GLN A 220 28.27 2.32 -17.04
CA GLN A 220 27.71 1.90 -18.33
C GLN A 220 27.76 3.04 -19.35
N PRO A 221 28.57 2.94 -20.43
CA PRO A 221 28.52 3.85 -21.56
C PRO A 221 27.18 3.70 -22.32
N GLY A 222 26.62 4.83 -22.74
CA GLY A 222 25.26 4.96 -23.24
C GLY A 222 24.94 4.13 -24.49
N ARG A 223 23.91 3.29 -24.39
CA ARG A 223 23.04 2.95 -25.52
C ARG A 223 21.83 3.90 -25.54
N PRO A 224 21.35 4.34 -26.72
CA PRO A 224 20.24 5.26 -26.82
C PRO A 224 18.96 4.59 -26.31
N ARG A 225 18.53 4.97 -25.11
CA ARG A 225 17.24 4.57 -24.53
C ARG A 225 16.13 5.09 -25.44
N ARG A 226 15.34 4.18 -26.02
CA ARG A 226 14.10 4.53 -26.72
C ARG A 226 13.18 5.18 -25.68
N ARG A 227 13.03 6.51 -25.73
CA ARG A 227 12.17 7.25 -24.78
C ARG A 227 10.75 6.70 -24.92
N ALA A 228 10.22 6.06 -23.88
CA ALA A 228 8.79 5.79 -23.80
C ALA A 228 8.08 7.15 -23.96
N SER A 229 7.26 7.27 -24.99
CA SER A 229 6.66 8.55 -25.34
C SER A 229 5.47 8.78 -24.45
N ILE A 230 5.49 9.86 -23.66
CA ILE A 230 4.34 10.30 -22.84
C ILE A 230 3.08 10.52 -23.71
N MET A 231 3.26 10.79 -25.01
CA MET A 231 2.15 10.89 -25.97
C MET A 231 1.39 9.57 -26.18
N GLN A 232 1.87 8.45 -25.62
CA GLN A 232 1.16 7.18 -25.60
C GLN A 232 0.02 7.15 -24.56
N VAL A 233 -0.01 8.10 -23.61
CA VAL A 233 -1.14 8.24 -22.68
C VAL A 233 -2.36 8.75 -23.46
N PRO A 234 -3.51 8.07 -23.41
CA PRO A 234 -4.73 8.54 -24.05
C PRO A 234 -5.09 9.94 -23.57
N GLY A 235 -5.21 10.87 -24.53
CA GLY A 235 -5.52 12.27 -24.25
C GLY A 235 -4.37 13.09 -23.65
N ALA A 236 -3.11 12.61 -23.65
CA ALA A 236 -1.96 13.28 -23.01
C ALA A 236 -1.88 14.79 -23.24
N ALA A 237 -1.99 15.24 -24.50
CA ALA A 237 -1.90 16.66 -24.84
C ALA A 237 -3.09 17.48 -24.29
N ALA A 238 -4.30 16.94 -24.41
CA ALA A 238 -5.50 17.57 -23.86
C ALA A 238 -5.44 17.62 -22.32
N LEU A 239 -4.95 16.57 -21.68
CA LEU A 239 -4.77 16.49 -20.23
C LEU A 239 -3.66 17.40 -19.73
N ALA A 240 -2.59 17.60 -20.51
CA ALA A 240 -1.55 18.58 -20.19
C ALA A 240 -2.12 20.00 -20.17
N LEU A 241 -2.87 20.38 -21.22
CA LEU A 241 -3.54 21.68 -21.28
C LEU A 241 -4.63 21.83 -20.21
N ALA A 242 -5.37 20.75 -19.92
CA ALA A 242 -6.37 20.74 -18.86
C ALA A 242 -5.74 20.96 -17.49
N ALA A 243 -4.69 20.20 -17.16
CA ALA A 243 -3.93 20.34 -15.93
C ALA A 243 -3.34 21.74 -15.76
N ILE A 244 -2.71 22.28 -16.82
CA ILE A 244 -2.16 23.64 -16.83
C ILE A 244 -3.27 24.67 -16.61
N GLY A 245 -4.37 24.62 -17.37
CA GLY A 245 -5.46 25.59 -17.28
C GLY A 245 -6.19 25.57 -15.93
N THR A 246 -6.45 24.38 -15.39
CA THR A 246 -7.06 24.23 -14.06
C THR A 246 -6.18 24.77 -12.96
N TYR A 247 -4.88 24.43 -12.93
CA TYR A 247 -3.97 24.94 -11.91
C TYR A 247 -3.65 26.42 -12.10
N PHE A 248 -3.61 26.90 -13.35
CA PHE A 248 -3.50 28.32 -13.67
C PHE A 248 -4.63 29.11 -13.00
N GLY A 249 -5.89 28.69 -13.18
CA GLY A 249 -7.04 29.35 -12.57
C GLY A 249 -7.03 29.30 -11.04
N VAL A 250 -6.77 28.13 -10.45
CA VAL A 250 -6.77 27.97 -8.99
C VAL A 250 -5.66 28.79 -8.32
N TYR A 251 -4.43 28.75 -8.85
CA TYR A 251 -3.30 29.45 -8.24
C TYR A 251 -3.25 30.94 -8.63
N GLY A 252 -3.71 31.31 -9.83
CA GLY A 252 -3.80 32.71 -10.24
C GLY A 252 -4.81 33.52 -9.43
N LEU A 253 -5.80 32.86 -8.82
CA LEU A 253 -6.69 33.48 -7.85
C LEU A 253 -5.96 34.02 -6.61
N ILE A 254 -4.87 33.38 -6.17
CA ILE A 254 -4.22 33.67 -4.89
C ILE A 254 -3.81 35.16 -4.74
N PRO A 255 -3.02 35.75 -5.64
CA PRO A 255 -2.64 37.16 -5.52
C PRO A 255 -3.81 38.13 -5.73
N ILE A 256 -4.82 37.77 -6.53
CA ILE A 256 -6.00 38.61 -6.81
C ILE A 256 -6.94 38.63 -5.60
N TYR A 257 -6.98 37.54 -4.84
CA TYR A 257 -7.99 37.33 -3.82
C TYR A 257 -7.91 38.32 -2.66
N ALA A 258 -6.70 38.73 -2.26
CA ALA A 258 -6.54 39.70 -1.17
C ALA A 258 -7.21 41.04 -1.49
N GLU A 259 -6.96 41.55 -2.70
CA GLU A 259 -7.58 42.78 -3.21
C GLU A 259 -9.10 42.62 -3.32
N HIS A 260 -9.57 41.46 -3.78
CA HIS A 260 -11.00 41.21 -3.90
C HIS A 260 -11.70 41.29 -2.53
N ILE A 261 -11.07 40.77 -1.47
CA ILE A 261 -11.61 40.89 -0.10
C ILE A 261 -11.52 42.33 0.41
N GLN A 262 -10.43 43.07 0.13
CA GLN A 262 -10.33 44.50 0.50
C GLN A 262 -11.41 45.37 -0.17
N GLY A 263 -11.88 44.98 -1.35
CA GLY A 263 -13.01 45.63 -2.03
C GLY A 263 -14.35 45.51 -1.27
N VAL A 264 -14.49 44.53 -0.38
CA VAL A 264 -15.69 44.30 0.45
C VAL A 264 -15.46 44.69 1.91
N VAL A 265 -14.29 44.36 2.46
CA VAL A 265 -13.87 44.66 3.83
C VAL A 265 -12.80 45.75 3.79
N THR A 266 -13.20 46.96 4.14
CA THR A 266 -12.32 48.14 4.05
C THR A 266 -11.22 48.17 5.10
N ASP A 267 -11.46 47.59 6.29
CA ASP A 267 -10.44 47.49 7.32
C ASP A 267 -9.37 46.45 6.94
N ARG A 268 -8.13 46.93 6.80
CA ARG A 268 -6.99 46.11 6.34
C ARG A 268 -6.72 44.92 7.25
N SER A 269 -6.80 45.11 8.57
CA SER A 269 -6.51 44.06 9.55
C SER A 269 -7.55 42.94 9.47
N THR A 270 -8.82 43.31 9.36
CA THR A 270 -9.95 42.40 9.24
C THR A 270 -9.94 41.70 7.88
N ALA A 271 -9.63 42.41 6.79
CA ALA A 271 -9.51 41.85 5.45
C ALA A 271 -8.42 40.77 5.38
N SER A 272 -7.23 41.04 5.91
CA SER A 272 -6.13 40.07 5.95
C SER A 272 -6.47 38.83 6.79
N THR A 273 -7.18 39.00 7.90
CA THR A 273 -7.69 37.89 8.71
C THR A 273 -8.65 37.02 7.91
N TRP A 274 -9.61 37.62 7.20
CA TRP A 274 -10.55 36.89 6.34
C TRP A 274 -9.87 36.18 5.19
N VAL A 275 -8.88 36.80 4.54
CA VAL A 275 -8.07 36.16 3.50
C VAL A 275 -7.37 34.90 4.05
N GLY A 276 -6.77 35.00 5.25
CA GLY A 276 -6.17 33.87 5.94
C GLY A 276 -7.16 32.76 6.28
N VAL A 277 -8.32 33.11 6.85
CA VAL A 277 -9.40 32.16 7.20
C VAL A 277 -9.94 31.45 5.97
N LEU A 278 -10.30 32.18 4.91
CA LEU A 278 -10.90 31.62 3.69
C LEU A 278 -9.92 30.73 2.93
N HIS A 279 -8.62 31.09 2.92
CA HIS A 279 -7.59 30.23 2.35
C HIS A 279 -7.44 28.93 3.17
N SER A 280 -7.52 29.01 4.49
CA SER A 280 -7.43 27.87 5.40
C SER A 280 -8.65 26.95 5.29
N VAL A 281 -9.84 27.50 5.17
CA VAL A 281 -11.09 26.75 4.90
C VAL A 281 -10.93 25.90 3.63
N MET A 282 -10.38 26.46 2.56
CA MET A 282 -10.11 25.73 1.33
C MET A 282 -9.13 24.56 1.57
N TRP A 283 -8.01 24.78 2.24
CA TRP A 283 -7.03 23.72 2.54
C TRP A 283 -7.56 22.66 3.51
N GLY A 284 -8.39 23.04 4.48
CA GLY A 284 -9.09 22.11 5.37
C GLY A 284 -10.05 21.21 4.61
N ALA A 285 -10.82 21.78 3.68
CA ALA A 285 -11.66 21.01 2.77
C ALA A 285 -10.83 20.11 1.82
N THR A 286 -9.69 20.58 1.33
CA THR A 286 -8.77 19.75 0.52
C THR A 286 -8.23 18.55 1.30
N LEU A 287 -7.84 18.76 2.56
CA LEU A 287 -7.39 17.68 3.44
C LEU A 287 -8.47 16.61 3.59
N LEU A 288 -9.69 17.02 3.97
CA LEU A 288 -10.82 16.09 4.15
C LEU A 288 -11.21 15.39 2.84
N GLY A 289 -11.27 16.14 1.74
CA GLY A 289 -11.60 15.64 0.42
C GLY A 289 -10.58 14.63 -0.13
N SER A 290 -9.29 14.78 0.21
CA SER A 290 -8.22 13.92 -0.31
C SER A 290 -8.37 12.44 0.07
N PHE A 291 -8.98 12.15 1.23
CA PHE A 291 -9.29 10.79 1.67
C PHE A 291 -10.45 10.18 0.87
N TRP A 292 -11.49 10.97 0.62
CA TRP A 292 -12.69 10.53 -0.08
C TRP A 292 -12.44 10.34 -1.58
N TRP A 293 -11.78 11.29 -2.23
CA TRP A 293 -11.50 11.24 -3.66
C TRP A 293 -10.50 10.14 -4.05
N GLY A 294 -9.54 9.82 -3.17
CA GLY A 294 -8.68 8.65 -3.35
C GLY A 294 -9.52 7.37 -3.50
N LYS A 295 -10.37 7.09 -2.50
CA LYS A 295 -11.27 5.93 -2.52
C LYS A 295 -12.25 5.97 -3.70
N HIS A 296 -12.79 7.13 -4.04
CA HIS A 296 -13.74 7.27 -5.15
C HIS A 296 -13.09 6.98 -6.52
N ASN A 297 -11.87 7.47 -6.76
CA ASN A 297 -11.13 7.17 -7.98
C ASN A 297 -10.84 5.68 -8.11
N ASP A 298 -10.49 5.01 -7.01
CA ASP A 298 -10.23 3.57 -6.98
C ASP A 298 -11.52 2.75 -7.22
N LEU A 299 -12.65 3.19 -6.66
CA LEU A 299 -13.94 2.49 -6.80
C LEU A 299 -14.60 2.66 -8.18
N THR A 300 -14.51 3.86 -8.75
CA THR A 300 -15.19 4.16 -10.03
C THR A 300 -14.36 3.76 -11.24
N GLY A 301 -13.05 3.68 -11.07
CA GLY A 301 -12.10 3.42 -12.15
C GLY A 301 -12.16 4.43 -13.29
N ARG A 302 -12.62 5.66 -13.01
CA ARG A 302 -12.78 6.74 -13.99
C ARG A 302 -12.12 8.03 -13.52
N PRO A 303 -10.79 8.04 -13.33
CA PRO A 303 -10.06 9.21 -12.84
C PRO A 303 -10.26 10.46 -13.70
N LEU A 304 -10.37 10.38 -15.03
CA LEU A 304 -10.54 11.56 -15.88
C LEU A 304 -11.92 12.19 -15.74
N ARG A 305 -12.96 11.39 -15.53
CA ARG A 305 -14.29 11.91 -15.16
C ARG A 305 -14.25 12.68 -13.85
N THR A 306 -13.59 12.12 -12.84
CA THR A 306 -13.39 12.79 -11.55
C THR A 306 -12.63 14.10 -11.71
N PHE A 307 -11.55 14.09 -12.51
CA PHE A 307 -10.77 15.30 -12.82
C PHE A 307 -11.64 16.38 -13.46
N ALA A 308 -12.39 16.04 -14.52
CA ALA A 308 -13.23 16.99 -15.25
C ALA A 308 -14.34 17.59 -14.37
N LEU A 309 -15.05 16.76 -13.60
CA LEU A 309 -16.09 17.21 -12.66
C LEU A 309 -15.51 18.12 -11.58
N SER A 310 -14.35 17.76 -11.04
CA SER A 310 -13.69 18.55 -10.01
C SER A 310 -13.14 19.87 -10.56
N ALA A 311 -12.59 19.89 -11.76
CA ALA A 311 -12.17 21.12 -12.43
C ALA A 311 -13.36 22.06 -12.69
N ALA A 312 -14.51 21.51 -13.10
CA ALA A 312 -15.75 22.27 -13.26
C ALA A 312 -16.28 22.80 -11.91
N GLY A 313 -16.22 21.99 -10.85
CA GLY A 313 -16.57 22.40 -9.49
C GLY A 313 -15.68 23.53 -8.96
N CYS A 314 -14.36 23.45 -9.17
CA CYS A 314 -13.44 24.55 -8.88
C CYS A 314 -13.79 25.81 -9.69
N ALA A 315 -14.05 25.68 -10.99
CA ALA A 315 -14.40 26.82 -11.84
C ALA A 315 -15.68 27.52 -11.36
N ALA A 316 -16.73 26.75 -11.06
CA ALA A 316 -18.00 27.28 -10.54
C ALA A 316 -17.81 27.97 -9.19
N ALA A 317 -17.06 27.35 -8.26
CA ALA A 317 -16.79 27.93 -6.96
C ALA A 317 -15.99 29.24 -7.07
N ILE A 318 -14.97 29.30 -7.92
CA ILE A 318 -14.17 30.53 -8.15
C ILE A 318 -15.04 31.61 -8.80
N ALA A 319 -15.91 31.27 -9.75
CA ALA A 319 -16.83 32.23 -10.36
C ALA A 319 -17.82 32.80 -9.34
N LEU A 320 -18.34 31.96 -8.42
CA LEU A 320 -19.24 32.43 -7.37
C LEU A 320 -18.53 33.32 -6.34
N VAL A 321 -17.23 33.09 -6.12
CA VAL A 321 -16.39 33.95 -5.29
C VAL A 321 -16.16 35.33 -5.93
N SER A 322 -16.34 35.53 -7.25
CA SER A 322 -16.19 36.86 -7.85
C SER A 322 -17.33 37.83 -7.50
N LEU A 323 -18.42 37.32 -6.93
CA LEU A 323 -19.55 38.13 -6.49
C LEU A 323 -19.15 38.96 -5.27
N PRO A 324 -19.68 40.19 -5.11
CA PRO A 324 -19.38 41.07 -3.98
C PRO A 324 -20.11 40.58 -2.71
N LEU A 325 -19.70 39.43 -2.21
CA LEU A 325 -20.30 38.75 -1.06
C LEU A 325 -19.51 39.07 0.20
N ASP A 326 -20.20 39.10 1.33
CA ASP A 326 -19.55 39.11 2.65
C ASP A 326 -18.61 37.89 2.78
N PRO A 327 -17.42 38.03 3.42
CA PRO A 327 -16.49 36.94 3.62
C PRO A 327 -17.11 35.67 4.24
N LEU A 328 -18.09 35.80 5.14
CA LEU A 328 -18.77 34.66 5.74
C LEU A 328 -19.57 33.88 4.68
N ALA A 329 -20.21 34.57 3.75
CA ALA A 329 -20.95 33.97 2.64
C ALA A 329 -20.03 33.32 1.59
N MET A 330 -18.73 33.61 1.59
CA MET A 330 -17.74 32.95 0.72
C MET A 330 -17.28 31.58 1.23
N ILE A 331 -17.49 31.26 2.51
CA ILE A 331 -17.05 30.00 3.13
C ILE A 331 -17.55 28.75 2.37
N PRO A 332 -18.84 28.63 2.00
CA PRO A 332 -19.34 27.45 1.29
C PRO A 332 -18.64 27.26 -0.06
N PHE A 333 -18.37 28.34 -0.81
CA PHE A 333 -17.67 28.25 -2.09
C PHE A 333 -16.21 27.84 -1.91
N ARG A 334 -15.53 28.33 -0.85
CA ARG A 334 -14.18 27.89 -0.51
C ARG A 334 -14.12 26.42 -0.08
N LEU A 335 -15.12 25.93 0.66
CA LEU A 335 -15.24 24.51 1.00
C LEU A 335 -15.42 23.65 -0.26
N VAL A 336 -16.34 24.01 -1.15
CA VAL A 336 -16.56 23.29 -2.42
C VAL A 336 -15.30 23.32 -3.28
N GLN A 337 -14.66 24.49 -3.42
CA GLN A 337 -13.40 24.62 -4.14
C GLN A 337 -12.34 23.69 -3.57
N GLY A 338 -12.17 23.65 -2.24
CA GLY A 338 -11.19 22.81 -1.56
C GLY A 338 -11.45 21.31 -1.75
N LEU A 339 -12.70 20.88 -1.61
CA LEU A 339 -13.13 19.49 -1.85
C LEU A 339 -12.86 19.07 -3.29
N CYS A 340 -13.20 19.89 -4.28
CA CYS A 340 -12.92 19.61 -5.69
C CYS A 340 -11.41 19.62 -5.99
N PHE A 341 -10.67 20.59 -5.44
CA PHE A 341 -9.24 20.73 -5.68
C PHE A 341 -8.44 19.48 -5.28
N ALA A 342 -8.86 18.80 -4.20
CA ALA A 342 -8.24 17.57 -3.71
C ALA A 342 -8.15 16.44 -4.76
N ALA A 343 -9.13 16.36 -5.65
CA ALA A 343 -9.21 15.27 -6.63
C ALA A 343 -8.26 15.47 -7.82
N LEU A 344 -7.92 16.72 -8.16
CA LEU A 344 -7.28 17.06 -9.44
C LEU A 344 -5.94 16.35 -9.64
N ALA A 345 -5.01 16.51 -8.69
CA ALA A 345 -3.69 15.89 -8.79
C ALA A 345 -3.78 14.37 -8.70
N GLN A 346 -4.59 13.85 -7.77
CA GLN A 346 -4.76 12.41 -7.53
C GLN A 346 -5.28 11.70 -8.79
N SER A 347 -6.35 12.23 -9.40
CA SER A 347 -6.93 11.70 -10.63
C SER A 347 -5.95 11.74 -11.80
N LEU A 348 -5.23 12.84 -11.98
CA LEU A 348 -4.25 12.96 -13.06
C LEU A 348 -3.07 11.99 -12.89
N PHE A 349 -2.54 11.87 -11.67
CA PHE A 349 -1.46 10.93 -11.36
C PHE A 349 -1.89 9.49 -11.55
N LEU A 350 -3.11 9.12 -11.14
CA LEU A 350 -3.65 7.78 -11.33
C LEU A 350 -3.72 7.43 -12.82
N HIS A 351 -4.29 8.30 -13.65
CA HIS A 351 -4.38 8.07 -15.11
C HIS A 351 -3.01 7.88 -15.76
N PHE A 352 -2.04 8.76 -15.46
CA PHE A 352 -0.69 8.65 -16.01
C PHE A 352 0.05 7.42 -15.48
N SER A 353 -0.17 7.03 -14.23
CA SER A 353 0.45 5.84 -13.63
C SER A 353 -0.06 4.53 -14.23
N ARG A 354 -1.35 4.47 -14.61
CA ARG A 354 -1.99 3.31 -15.27
C ARG A 354 -1.46 3.06 -16.67
N HIS A 355 -1.15 4.14 -17.40
CA HIS A 355 -0.63 4.06 -18.77
C HIS A 355 0.90 4.01 -18.85
N ALA A 356 1.58 4.01 -17.69
CA ALA A 356 3.02 3.97 -17.63
C ALA A 356 3.54 2.52 -17.71
N PRO A 357 4.54 2.23 -18.56
CA PRO A 357 5.28 0.97 -18.50
C PRO A 357 5.88 0.77 -17.09
N GLY A 358 5.91 -0.46 -16.58
CA GLY A 358 6.28 -0.74 -15.18
C GLY A 358 7.60 -0.10 -14.70
N GLU A 359 8.60 0.05 -15.57
CA GLU A 359 9.89 0.68 -15.27
C GLU A 359 9.89 2.22 -15.33
N HIS A 360 8.80 2.84 -15.79
CA HIS A 360 8.68 4.28 -16.04
C HIS A 360 7.51 4.96 -15.31
N LYS A 361 6.82 4.26 -14.39
CA LYS A 361 5.72 4.83 -13.58
C LYS A 361 6.09 6.18 -12.94
N SER A 362 7.27 6.28 -12.33
CA SER A 362 7.75 7.52 -11.72
C SER A 362 7.98 8.65 -12.73
N ALA A 363 8.43 8.34 -13.95
CA ALA A 363 8.63 9.34 -15.00
C ALA A 363 7.30 9.90 -15.54
N PHE A 364 6.28 9.05 -15.68
CA PHE A 364 4.95 9.46 -16.13
C PHE A 364 4.24 10.32 -15.07
N VAL A 365 4.28 9.90 -13.80
CA VAL A 365 3.74 10.69 -12.67
C VAL A 365 4.50 12.02 -12.52
N SER A 366 5.83 12.01 -12.65
CA SER A 366 6.64 13.24 -12.62
C SER A 366 6.31 14.19 -13.78
N THR A 367 5.99 13.65 -14.96
CA THR A 367 5.55 14.46 -16.11
C THR A 367 4.19 15.10 -15.84
N ALA A 368 3.22 14.33 -15.33
CA ALA A 368 1.93 14.86 -14.92
C ALA A 368 2.08 15.98 -13.88
N ASN A 369 2.95 15.79 -12.88
CA ASN A 369 3.27 16.80 -11.88
C ASN A 369 3.89 18.07 -12.51
N SER A 370 4.68 17.92 -13.57
CA SER A 370 5.27 19.06 -14.28
C SER A 370 4.19 19.94 -14.94
N TYR A 371 3.12 19.36 -15.48
CA TYR A 371 2.00 20.14 -16.04
C TYR A 371 1.29 20.96 -14.96
N LEU A 372 1.07 20.36 -13.79
CA LEU A 372 0.47 21.05 -12.65
C LEU A 372 1.36 22.20 -12.17
N LEU A 373 2.68 21.98 -12.07
CA LEU A 373 3.66 23.00 -11.67
C LEU A 373 3.72 24.18 -12.65
N VAL A 374 3.58 23.93 -13.96
CA VAL A 374 3.50 24.99 -14.97
C VAL A 374 2.26 25.85 -14.73
N GLY A 375 1.08 25.25 -14.54
CA GLY A 375 -0.14 25.99 -14.20
C GLY A 375 -0.02 26.77 -12.89
N GLN A 376 0.49 26.11 -11.85
CA GLN A 376 0.71 26.68 -10.51
C GLN A 376 1.65 27.89 -10.54
N SER A 377 2.63 27.92 -11.44
CA SER A 377 3.57 29.03 -11.58
C SER A 377 3.06 30.12 -12.51
N ALA A 378 2.49 29.74 -13.65
CA ALA A 378 1.99 30.68 -14.66
C ALA A 378 0.79 31.50 -14.16
N GLY A 379 -0.11 30.91 -13.38
CA GLY A 379 -1.28 31.58 -12.82
C GLY A 379 -0.91 32.84 -12.04
N PRO A 380 -0.17 32.72 -10.92
CA PRO A 380 0.28 33.87 -10.14
C PRO A 380 1.10 34.88 -10.96
N LEU A 381 2.00 34.42 -11.84
CA LEU A 381 2.83 35.31 -12.66
C LEU A 381 2.02 36.22 -13.59
N LEU A 382 0.91 35.70 -14.15
CA LEU A 382 0.06 36.47 -15.07
C LEU A 382 -1.11 37.17 -14.38
N ALA A 383 -1.38 36.87 -13.11
CA ALA A 383 -2.50 37.44 -12.36
C ALA A 383 -2.37 38.95 -12.13
N GLY A 384 -1.18 39.43 -11.74
CA GLY A 384 -0.94 40.86 -11.53
C GLY A 384 -1.05 41.70 -12.80
N PRO A 385 -0.35 41.35 -13.90
CA PRO A 385 -0.52 42.03 -15.18
C PRO A 385 -1.98 42.04 -15.66
N LEU A 386 -2.72 40.96 -15.44
CA LEU A 386 -4.13 40.86 -15.85
C LEU A 386 -5.01 41.94 -15.18
N VAL A 387 -4.83 42.21 -13.89
CA VAL A 387 -5.61 43.24 -13.17
C VAL A 387 -5.26 44.67 -13.62
N GLY A 388 -4.15 44.86 -14.35
CA GLY A 388 -3.87 46.11 -15.04
C GLY A 388 -4.79 46.37 -16.25
N PHE A 389 -5.41 45.32 -16.81
CA PHE A 389 -6.26 45.41 -18.01
C PHE A 389 -7.75 45.23 -17.72
N VAL A 390 -8.10 44.54 -16.63
CA VAL A 390 -9.49 44.25 -16.24
C VAL A 390 -9.70 44.51 -14.76
N SER A 391 -10.95 44.72 -14.35
CA SER A 391 -11.29 44.88 -12.92
C SER A 391 -11.00 43.61 -12.12
N THR A 392 -10.78 43.74 -10.81
CA THR A 392 -10.50 42.60 -9.91
C THR A 392 -11.54 41.48 -10.01
N PRO A 393 -12.87 41.74 -9.99
CA PRO A 393 -13.86 40.67 -10.19
C PRO A 393 -13.79 40.01 -11.57
N ALA A 394 -13.51 40.80 -12.62
CA ALA A 394 -13.33 40.26 -13.97
C ALA A 394 -12.07 39.37 -14.06
N ALA A 395 -10.99 39.72 -13.37
CA ALA A 395 -9.80 38.88 -13.28
C ALA A 395 -10.08 37.56 -12.56
N VAL A 396 -10.89 37.57 -11.48
CA VAL A 396 -11.36 36.33 -10.82
C VAL A 396 -12.18 35.47 -11.78
N LEU A 397 -13.05 36.06 -12.61
CA LEU A 397 -13.81 35.35 -13.64
C LEU A 397 -12.91 34.78 -14.74
N VAL A 398 -11.83 35.46 -15.13
CA VAL A 398 -10.82 34.92 -16.05
C VAL A 398 -10.16 33.68 -15.45
N MET A 399 -9.82 33.71 -14.15
CA MET A 399 -9.28 32.53 -13.44
C MET A 399 -10.29 31.37 -13.39
N ALA A 400 -11.56 31.66 -13.11
CA ALA A 400 -12.63 30.67 -13.20
C ALA A 400 -12.77 30.09 -14.61
N GLY A 401 -12.71 30.95 -15.64
CA GLY A 401 -12.79 30.57 -17.04
C GLY A 401 -11.63 29.68 -17.48
N ALA A 402 -10.41 29.96 -17.06
CA ALA A 402 -9.25 29.09 -17.30
C ALA A 402 -9.44 27.69 -16.67
N CYS A 403 -10.01 27.65 -15.46
CA CYS A 403 -10.34 26.40 -14.78
C CYS A 403 -11.46 25.62 -15.51
N GLY A 404 -12.49 26.33 -15.98
CA GLY A 404 -13.59 25.76 -16.76
C GLY A 404 -13.14 25.25 -18.13
N LEU A 405 -12.26 25.98 -18.82
CA LEU A 405 -11.62 25.51 -20.05
C LEU A 405 -10.81 24.24 -19.79
N GLY A 406 -10.09 24.15 -18.67
CA GLY A 406 -9.41 22.93 -18.27
C GLY A 406 -10.38 21.74 -18.12
N ALA A 407 -11.55 21.97 -17.52
CA ALA A 407 -12.60 20.96 -17.42
C ALA A 407 -13.13 20.52 -18.80
N LEU A 408 -13.38 21.49 -19.70
CA LEU A 408 -13.83 21.23 -21.08
C LEU A 408 -12.80 20.42 -21.89
N LEU A 409 -11.51 20.74 -21.76
CA LEU A 409 -10.43 20.01 -22.42
C LEU A 409 -10.30 18.56 -21.92
N ALA A 410 -10.69 18.30 -20.67
CA ALA A 410 -10.73 16.97 -20.09
C ALA A 410 -11.97 16.15 -20.51
N LEU A 411 -13.03 16.77 -21.07
CA LEU A 411 -14.28 16.08 -21.44
C LEU A 411 -14.07 14.99 -22.49
N LYS A 412 -13.37 15.27 -23.60
CA LYS A 412 -13.18 14.29 -24.67
C LYS A 412 -12.38 13.06 -24.18
N PRO A 413 -11.25 13.21 -23.46
CA PRO A 413 -10.57 12.09 -22.80
C PRO A 413 -11.47 11.35 -21.80
N CYS A 414 -12.25 12.07 -20.99
CA CYS A 414 -13.19 11.49 -20.03
C CYS A 414 -14.31 10.67 -20.69
N LEU A 415 -14.86 11.12 -21.81
CA LEU A 415 -15.93 10.42 -22.51
C LEU A 415 -15.43 9.14 -23.21
N ALA A 416 -14.13 9.11 -23.55
CA ALA A 416 -13.45 7.94 -24.08
C ALA A 416 -12.95 6.97 -22.98
N GLU A 417 -13.08 7.35 -21.71
CA GLU A 417 -12.62 6.57 -20.56
C GLU A 417 -13.56 5.38 -20.31
N LYS A 418 -13.00 4.17 -20.35
CA LYS A 418 -13.73 2.95 -20.01
C LYS A 418 -13.56 2.65 -18.51
N PRO A 419 -14.60 2.15 -17.83
CA PRO A 419 -14.49 1.70 -16.44
C PRO A 419 -13.50 0.52 -16.32
N ASP A 420 -12.80 0.46 -15.18
CA ASP A 420 -11.66 -0.45 -14.92
C ASP A 420 -11.94 -1.96 -15.02
N HIS A 421 -13.19 -2.40 -15.16
CA HIS A 421 -13.49 -3.82 -15.37
C HIS A 421 -12.89 -4.42 -16.66
N ASP A 422 -12.37 -3.57 -17.57
CA ASP A 422 -11.70 -3.98 -18.80
C ASP A 422 -10.16 -3.78 -18.79
N LEU A 423 -9.55 -3.25 -17.71
CA LEU A 423 -8.17 -2.70 -17.79
C LEU A 423 -7.09 -3.25 -16.84
N ASP A 424 -7.40 -4.04 -15.81
CA ASP A 424 -6.36 -4.55 -14.89
C ASP A 424 -6.37 -6.09 -14.80
N GLY A 425 -5.27 -6.83 -14.97
CA GLY A 425 -3.87 -6.40 -14.97
C GLY A 425 -3.38 -6.12 -13.54
N ASP A 426 -3.36 -7.15 -12.69
CA ASP A 426 -2.80 -7.12 -11.33
C ASP A 426 -1.35 -6.59 -11.33
N PRO A 427 -0.88 -5.86 -10.29
CA PRO A 427 0.16 -6.48 -9.43
C PRO A 427 0.36 -5.98 -7.98
N GLU A 428 0.87 -6.91 -7.13
CA GLU A 428 1.92 -6.78 -6.07
C GLU A 428 1.65 -5.95 -4.78
N GLY A 429 2.09 -6.31 -3.56
CA GLY A 429 2.98 -7.38 -3.04
C GLY A 429 3.72 -6.95 -1.75
N HIS A 430 4.44 -7.91 -1.10
CA HIS A 430 5.65 -7.84 -0.20
C HIS A 430 5.47 -8.54 1.19
N GLY A 431 6.42 -9.24 1.83
CA GLY A 431 7.86 -9.50 1.61
C GLY A 431 8.65 -9.49 2.96
N ASP A 432 9.29 -10.61 3.34
CA ASP A 432 9.90 -11.01 4.65
C ASP A 432 11.29 -10.43 5.05
N THR A 433 11.80 -10.78 6.26
CA THR A 433 13.22 -10.67 6.69
C THR A 433 13.66 -11.84 7.63
N GLU A 434 14.99 -12.09 7.71
CA GLU A 434 15.76 -13.31 8.08
C GLU A 434 15.90 -13.78 9.56
N LEU A 435 16.45 -15.01 9.66
CA LEU A 435 16.64 -16.00 10.73
C LEU A 435 17.85 -15.81 11.70
N VAL A 436 17.73 -16.43 12.89
CA VAL A 436 18.81 -16.82 13.83
C VAL A 436 18.57 -18.26 14.31
N GLU A 437 19.62 -19.10 14.35
CA GLU A 437 19.59 -20.51 14.79
C GLU A 437 19.39 -20.67 16.32
N ILE A 438 18.51 -21.58 16.75
CA ILE A 438 18.43 -22.11 18.13
C ILE A 438 18.16 -23.63 18.10
N GLU A 439 18.81 -24.33 19.03
CA GLU A 439 18.98 -25.78 19.19
C GLU A 439 17.72 -26.66 19.16
N SER A 440 17.93 -27.87 18.64
CA SER A 440 17.01 -28.99 18.56
C SER A 440 16.60 -29.54 19.95
N ALA A 441 15.30 -29.50 20.26
CA ALA A 441 14.69 -30.32 21.31
C ALA A 441 13.83 -31.44 20.70
N GLY A 442 14.06 -32.67 21.16
CA GLY A 442 13.66 -33.94 20.53
C GLY A 442 12.15 -34.26 20.43
N PRO A 443 11.82 -35.45 19.90
CA PRO A 443 10.45 -35.82 19.52
C PRO A 443 9.58 -36.07 20.75
N ILE A 444 8.48 -35.33 20.86
CA ILE A 444 7.47 -35.52 21.91
C ILE A 444 6.63 -36.75 21.57
N ARG A 445 6.63 -37.74 22.48
CA ARG A 445 5.75 -38.92 22.47
C ARG A 445 4.28 -38.48 22.42
N ALA A 446 3.54 -39.00 21.45
CA ALA A 446 2.11 -38.82 21.31
C ALA A 446 1.36 -39.47 22.49
N VAL A 447 0.48 -38.70 23.13
CA VAL A 447 -0.60 -39.22 23.97
C VAL A 447 -1.86 -39.26 23.10
N THR A 448 -2.46 -40.45 23.03
CA THR A 448 -3.70 -40.87 22.34
C THR A 448 -3.68 -40.98 20.81
N SER A 449 -4.21 -42.12 20.34
CA SER A 449 -4.19 -42.59 18.96
C SER A 449 -4.89 -41.61 17.99
N PRO A 450 -4.33 -41.36 16.79
CA PRO A 450 -4.95 -40.47 15.81
C PRO A 450 -6.34 -40.97 15.40
N ARG A 451 -7.33 -40.06 15.35
CA ARG A 451 -8.64 -40.37 14.78
C ARG A 451 -8.50 -40.45 13.26
N ASN A 452 -9.04 -41.49 12.63
CA ASN A 452 -9.03 -41.61 11.16
C ASN A 452 -9.95 -40.58 10.46
N GLY A 453 -10.92 -40.04 11.19
CA GLY A 453 -11.92 -39.07 10.74
C GLY A 453 -11.63 -37.61 11.07
N VAL A 454 -12.33 -36.67 10.42
CA VAL A 454 -12.35 -35.27 10.83
C VAL A 454 -13.43 -35.05 11.89
N SER A 455 -13.01 -34.94 13.14
CA SER A 455 -13.89 -34.69 14.28
C SER A 455 -14.18 -33.19 14.36
N VAL A 456 -15.43 -32.81 14.19
CA VAL A 456 -15.88 -31.42 14.22
C VAL A 456 -17.04 -31.23 15.19
N ALA A 457 -17.16 -30.03 15.75
CA ALA A 457 -18.25 -29.65 16.62
C ALA A 457 -18.79 -28.25 16.24
N PRO A 458 -20.10 -28.00 16.44
CA PRO A 458 -20.63 -26.65 16.39
C PRO A 458 -20.06 -25.84 17.57
N PHE A 459 -19.97 -24.53 17.42
CA PHE A 459 -19.51 -23.64 18.50
C PHE A 459 -20.33 -22.35 18.52
N ARG A 460 -20.29 -21.63 19.63
CA ARG A 460 -20.90 -20.29 19.71
C ARG A 460 -19.99 -19.30 18.99
N GLY A 461 -20.37 -18.94 17.79
CA GLY A 461 -19.65 -17.95 17.00
C GLY A 461 -19.90 -16.55 17.50
N TRP A 462 -18.85 -15.75 17.47
CA TRP A 462 -18.95 -14.30 17.56
C TRP A 462 -18.90 -13.72 16.15
N HIS A 463 -19.82 -12.80 15.86
CA HIS A 463 -19.98 -12.18 14.55
C HIS A 463 -19.91 -10.67 14.67
N ILE A 464 -19.38 -9.99 13.67
CA ILE A 464 -19.51 -8.55 13.59
C ILE A 464 -20.98 -8.22 13.27
N GLY A 465 -21.58 -7.29 14.00
CA GLY A 465 -22.96 -6.88 13.77
C GLY A 465 -23.17 -6.30 12.36
N SER A 466 -24.31 -6.62 11.72
CA SER A 466 -24.66 -6.20 10.35
C SER A 466 -24.51 -4.70 10.07
N ARG A 467 -24.79 -3.86 11.08
CA ARG A 467 -24.61 -2.39 11.02
C ARG A 467 -23.14 -1.93 10.96
N HIS A 468 -22.20 -2.78 11.36
CA HIS A 468 -20.77 -2.49 11.42
C HIS A 468 -19.97 -3.15 10.28
N LEU A 469 -20.52 -4.18 9.65
CA LEU A 469 -19.89 -4.90 8.52
C LEU A 469 -19.56 -3.99 7.32
N GLY A 470 -20.38 -2.95 7.04
CA GLY A 470 -20.10 -1.97 5.97
C GLY A 470 -18.97 -0.97 6.27
N SER A 471 -18.58 -0.81 7.54
CA SER A 471 -17.50 0.10 7.98
C SER A 471 -16.15 -0.60 8.12
N LEU A 472 -16.14 -1.93 8.21
CA LEU A 472 -14.99 -2.76 8.55
C LEU A 472 -14.34 -3.40 7.32
N ALA A 473 -14.44 -2.75 6.15
CA ALA A 473 -13.91 -3.20 4.86
C ALA A 473 -12.38 -3.44 4.82
N ALA A 474 -11.66 -3.27 5.93
CA ALA A 474 -10.26 -3.68 6.03
C ALA A 474 -10.15 -5.21 6.07
N ARG A 475 -9.24 -5.77 5.26
CA ARG A 475 -8.87 -7.20 5.18
C ARG A 475 -8.55 -7.91 6.51
N TYR A 476 -8.52 -7.22 7.66
CA TYR A 476 -8.12 -7.75 8.96
C TYR A 476 -8.91 -7.13 10.13
N ALA A 477 -10.20 -6.84 9.95
CA ALA A 477 -11.06 -6.39 11.04
C ALA A 477 -11.30 -7.51 12.06
N THR A 478 -10.31 -7.76 12.92
CA THR A 478 -10.39 -8.70 14.03
C THR A 478 -10.21 -7.97 15.36
N PRO A 479 -10.84 -8.42 16.46
CA PRO A 479 -10.65 -7.86 17.80
C PRO A 479 -9.20 -7.84 18.30
N TRP A 480 -8.28 -8.53 17.61
CA TRP A 480 -6.88 -8.64 18.00
C TRP A 480 -5.91 -8.15 16.92
N ASN A 481 -6.39 -7.42 15.89
CA ASN A 481 -5.54 -6.94 14.80
C ASN A 481 -4.30 -6.21 15.37
N PRO A 482 -3.09 -6.81 15.30
CA PRO A 482 -1.88 -6.21 15.85
C PRO A 482 -1.43 -4.97 15.06
N HIS A 483 -2.08 -4.71 13.93
CA HIS A 483 -1.73 -3.72 12.92
C HIS A 483 -2.87 -2.74 12.60
N ALA A 484 -3.94 -2.71 13.40
CA ALA A 484 -5.02 -1.73 13.24
C ALA A 484 -4.47 -0.29 13.33
N ALA A 485 -4.64 0.48 12.24
CA ALA A 485 -4.12 1.84 12.09
C ALA A 485 -4.98 2.91 12.77
N SER A 486 -6.20 2.55 13.21
CA SER A 486 -7.09 3.39 14.02
C SER A 486 -6.95 2.98 15.49
N GLY A 487 -7.02 3.93 16.42
CA GLY A 487 -7.04 3.69 17.86
C GLY A 487 -8.28 2.93 18.38
N GLU A 488 -8.82 2.00 17.57
CA GLU A 488 -9.90 1.07 17.88
C GLU A 488 -9.36 -0.32 18.24
N SER A 489 -8.14 -0.39 18.79
CA SER A 489 -7.69 -1.53 19.59
C SER A 489 -8.46 -1.56 20.91
N GLY A 490 -9.78 -1.65 20.83
CA GLY A 490 -10.56 -2.14 21.93
C GLY A 490 -10.18 -3.61 22.13
N THR A 491 -9.83 -4.00 23.35
CA THR A 491 -9.84 -5.42 23.75
C THR A 491 -11.15 -6.07 23.26
N LEU A 492 -11.20 -7.38 23.04
CA LEU A 492 -12.44 -8.12 22.74
C LEU A 492 -13.62 -7.63 23.60
N THR A 493 -13.37 -7.38 24.89
CA THR A 493 -14.30 -6.79 25.87
C THR A 493 -14.87 -5.42 25.50
N ASP A 494 -14.08 -4.55 24.86
CA ASP A 494 -14.53 -3.24 24.39
C ASP A 494 -15.44 -3.36 23.17
N TRP A 495 -15.12 -4.25 22.23
CA TRP A 495 -15.97 -4.55 21.09
C TRP A 495 -17.30 -5.20 21.53
N GLN A 496 -17.26 -6.04 22.57
CA GLN A 496 -18.45 -6.58 23.24
C GLN A 496 -19.29 -5.46 23.87
N ARG A 497 -18.68 -4.59 24.70
CA ARG A 497 -19.39 -3.49 25.37
C ARG A 497 -20.05 -2.51 24.40
N ARG A 498 -19.41 -2.25 23.26
CA ARG A 498 -19.93 -1.36 22.20
C ARG A 498 -20.95 -2.04 21.29
N GLY A 499 -21.19 -3.35 21.44
CA GLY A 499 -22.09 -4.11 20.58
C GLY A 499 -21.62 -4.16 19.13
N VAL A 500 -20.30 -4.15 18.90
CA VAL A 500 -19.67 -4.31 17.58
C VAL A 500 -19.65 -5.78 17.18
N ILE A 501 -19.39 -6.66 18.15
CA ILE A 501 -19.50 -8.11 17.99
C ILE A 501 -20.70 -8.65 18.78
N LEU A 502 -21.39 -9.61 18.18
CA LEU A 502 -22.56 -10.30 18.69
C LEU A 502 -22.19 -11.77 18.87
N GLN A 503 -22.57 -12.36 20.01
CA GLN A 503 -22.43 -13.79 20.23
C GLN A 503 -23.72 -14.50 19.86
N ASP A 504 -23.59 -15.65 19.20
CA ASP A 504 -24.73 -16.54 18.99
C ASP A 504 -25.25 -17.13 20.30
N ARG A 505 -26.57 -17.26 20.41
CA ARG A 505 -27.23 -17.78 21.61
C ARG A 505 -27.01 -19.28 21.82
N GLN A 506 -26.78 -20.02 20.74
CA GLN A 506 -26.58 -21.47 20.75
C GLN A 506 -25.47 -21.87 19.77
N PRO A 507 -24.77 -23.00 20.02
CA PRO A 507 -23.74 -23.49 19.12
C PRO A 507 -24.29 -23.78 17.71
N ALA A 508 -23.54 -23.40 16.69
CA ALA A 508 -23.89 -23.68 15.29
C ALA A 508 -22.67 -24.13 14.48
N PHE A 509 -22.92 -24.85 13.39
CA PHE A 509 -22.01 -24.80 12.23
C PHE A 509 -22.37 -23.60 11.37
N TYR A 510 -21.43 -23.12 10.55
CA TYR A 510 -21.73 -22.02 9.64
C TYR A 510 -21.51 -22.44 8.20
N ALA A 511 -22.59 -22.47 7.42
CA ALA A 511 -22.47 -22.54 5.98
C ALA A 511 -21.78 -21.26 5.50
N TYR A 512 -20.70 -21.41 4.74
CA TYR A 512 -19.89 -20.30 4.26
C TYR A 512 -19.77 -20.37 2.75
N GLU A 513 -20.08 -19.26 2.09
CA GLU A 513 -19.99 -19.11 0.65
C GLU A 513 -19.14 -17.91 0.28
N GLN A 514 -18.29 -18.09 -0.71
CA GLN A 514 -17.55 -17.04 -1.39
C GLN A 514 -17.88 -17.07 -2.87
N THR A 515 -18.15 -15.92 -3.46
CA THR A 515 -18.40 -15.77 -4.90
C THR A 515 -17.74 -14.50 -5.42
N GLY A 516 -17.03 -14.59 -6.55
CA GLY A 516 -16.41 -13.42 -7.16
C GLY A 516 -15.23 -13.73 -8.11
N PRO A 517 -14.42 -12.72 -8.46
CA PRO A 517 -13.36 -12.82 -9.48
C PRO A 517 -12.23 -13.79 -9.12
N ARG A 518 -12.04 -14.11 -7.83
CA ARG A 518 -11.02 -15.06 -7.38
C ARG A 518 -11.51 -16.52 -7.43
N GLY A 519 -12.80 -16.73 -7.69
CA GLY A 519 -13.43 -18.03 -7.77
C GLY A 519 -14.53 -18.19 -6.73
N ASN A 520 -15.27 -19.28 -6.85
CA ASN A 520 -16.36 -19.62 -5.94
C ASN A 520 -15.88 -20.72 -4.98
N LEU A 521 -16.26 -20.59 -3.72
CA LEU A 521 -15.96 -21.57 -2.68
C LEU A 521 -17.17 -21.71 -1.77
N ARG A 522 -17.55 -22.94 -1.45
CA ARG A 522 -18.60 -23.23 -0.47
C ARG A 522 -18.13 -24.31 0.48
N GLY A 523 -18.29 -24.07 1.77
CA GLY A 523 -17.88 -25.01 2.81
C GLY A 523 -18.66 -24.82 4.10
N VAL A 524 -18.37 -25.67 5.07
CA VAL A 524 -18.90 -25.58 6.43
C VAL A 524 -17.79 -25.20 7.40
N LEU A 525 -18.03 -24.16 8.20
CA LEU A 525 -17.13 -23.73 9.26
C LEU A 525 -17.55 -24.37 10.58
N GLY A 526 -16.60 -25.00 11.26
CA GLY A 526 -16.79 -25.64 12.57
C GLY A 526 -15.52 -25.66 13.41
N ALA A 527 -15.66 -26.09 14.66
CA ALA A 527 -14.54 -26.32 15.57
C ALA A 527 -13.97 -27.72 15.31
N VAL A 528 -12.79 -27.79 14.71
CA VAL A 528 -12.12 -29.04 14.33
C VAL A 528 -11.19 -29.49 15.45
N HIS A 529 -11.30 -30.74 15.88
CA HIS A 529 -10.43 -31.30 16.90
C HIS A 529 -9.00 -31.46 16.36
N LEU A 530 -7.98 -31.11 17.14
CA LEU A 530 -6.58 -31.10 16.70
C LEU A 530 -6.01 -32.49 16.36
N ASP A 531 -6.58 -33.56 16.93
CA ASP A 531 -6.21 -34.97 16.65
C ASP A 531 -7.09 -35.62 15.56
N SER A 532 -7.86 -34.80 14.83
CA SER A 532 -8.55 -35.23 13.62
C SER A 532 -7.58 -35.75 12.55
N GLY A 533 -8.09 -36.52 11.60
CA GLY A 533 -7.37 -36.98 10.41
C GLY A 533 -7.00 -35.83 9.45
N LEU A 534 -6.17 -34.89 9.90
CA LEU A 534 -5.68 -33.75 9.13
C LEU A 534 -4.30 -34.05 8.55
N ARG A 535 -4.17 -33.89 7.23
CA ARG A 535 -2.92 -34.12 6.50
C ARG A 535 -2.29 -32.79 6.11
N THR A 536 -1.03 -32.62 6.49
CA THR A 536 -0.21 -31.48 6.06
C THR A 536 0.55 -31.86 4.81
N HIS A 537 0.65 -30.93 3.87
CA HIS A 537 1.37 -31.12 2.60
C HIS A 537 2.56 -30.14 2.44
N GLU A 538 2.77 -29.26 3.43
CA GLU A 538 3.84 -28.26 3.49
C GLU A 538 4.48 -28.26 4.89
N GLU A 539 5.76 -27.90 4.96
CA GLU A 539 6.48 -27.72 6.22
C GLU A 539 6.11 -26.42 6.91
N ILE A 540 6.14 -26.44 8.25
CA ILE A 540 5.86 -25.25 9.06
C ILE A 540 7.18 -24.57 9.44
N ILE A 541 7.13 -23.24 9.50
CA ILE A 541 8.18 -22.40 10.07
C ILE A 541 7.82 -22.24 11.56
N PRO A 542 8.63 -22.78 12.49
CA PRO A 542 8.32 -22.78 13.93
C PRO A 542 8.11 -21.38 14.51
N GLU A 543 8.89 -20.39 14.06
CA GLU A 543 8.86 -19.02 14.56
C GLU A 543 7.50 -18.36 14.28
N HIS A 544 6.98 -18.53 13.07
CA HIS A 544 5.65 -18.03 12.68
C HIS A 544 4.53 -18.70 13.50
N ALA A 545 4.66 -20.00 13.79
CA ALA A 545 3.68 -20.69 14.61
C ALA A 545 3.71 -20.17 16.06
N ALA A 546 4.89 -19.91 16.62
CA ALA A 546 5.06 -19.39 17.97
C ALA A 546 4.50 -17.97 18.14
N GLU A 547 4.71 -17.08 17.16
CA GLU A 547 4.12 -15.74 17.17
C GLU A 547 2.58 -15.80 17.19
N LEU A 548 2.02 -16.65 16.33
CA LEU A 548 0.58 -16.90 16.26
C LEU A 548 0.02 -17.49 17.56
N THR A 549 0.76 -18.38 18.25
CA THR A 549 0.40 -18.87 19.58
C THR A 549 0.34 -17.72 20.59
N GLY A 550 1.34 -16.84 20.61
CA GLY A 550 1.34 -15.68 21.51
C GLY A 550 0.20 -14.69 21.25
N ILE A 551 -0.33 -14.64 20.04
CA ILE A 551 -1.56 -13.88 19.72
C ILE A 551 -2.79 -14.59 20.32
N MET A 552 -2.92 -15.90 20.13
CA MET A 552 -4.03 -16.69 20.72
C MET A 552 -4.06 -16.59 22.25
N ASP A 553 -2.90 -16.69 22.89
CA ASP A 553 -2.75 -16.63 24.36
C ASP A 553 -3.23 -15.28 24.91
N ARG A 554 -2.79 -14.18 24.29
CA ARG A 554 -3.17 -12.82 24.71
C ARG A 554 -4.63 -12.50 24.42
N GLY A 555 -5.15 -12.96 23.29
CA GLY A 555 -6.52 -12.69 22.85
C GLY A 555 -7.57 -13.60 23.48
N ARG A 556 -7.17 -14.68 24.16
CA ARG A 556 -8.07 -15.74 24.66
C ARG A 556 -9.05 -16.23 23.59
N MET A 557 -8.58 -16.33 22.35
CA MET A 557 -9.39 -16.72 21.20
C MET A 557 -8.58 -17.41 20.12
N ASN A 558 -9.24 -18.16 19.24
CA ASN A 558 -8.58 -18.73 18.08
C ASN A 558 -8.32 -17.68 17.00
N LEU A 559 -7.31 -17.97 16.19
CA LEU A 559 -7.03 -17.28 14.93
C LEU A 559 -8.08 -17.60 13.87
N ASP A 560 -7.98 -16.94 12.72
CA ASP A 560 -8.90 -17.13 11.60
C ASP A 560 -8.95 -18.59 11.09
N PRO A 561 -10.10 -19.04 10.56
CA PRO A 561 -10.30 -20.42 10.16
C PRO A 561 -9.28 -20.92 9.14
N ALA A 562 -8.72 -22.12 9.36
CA ALA A 562 -7.93 -22.79 8.35
C ALA A 562 -8.81 -23.28 7.20
N LEU A 563 -8.30 -23.28 5.97
CA LEU A 563 -8.98 -23.86 4.82
C LEU A 563 -8.63 -25.34 4.74
N LEU A 564 -9.64 -26.21 4.87
CA LEU A 564 -9.49 -27.66 4.90
C LEU A 564 -10.24 -28.27 3.71
N GLY A 565 -9.54 -29.04 2.88
CA GLY A 565 -10.16 -29.77 1.77
C GLY A 565 -10.41 -31.22 2.14
N TYR A 566 -11.60 -31.74 1.85
CA TYR A 566 -11.93 -33.16 1.98
C TYR A 566 -12.71 -33.66 0.76
N SER A 567 -12.79 -34.97 0.58
CA SER A 567 -13.65 -35.57 -0.45
C SER A 567 -14.85 -36.22 0.22
N GLY A 568 -16.03 -35.63 0.02
CA GLY A 568 -17.28 -36.07 0.63
C GLY A 568 -18.07 -37.09 -0.18
N ASP A 569 -19.20 -37.53 0.37
CA ASP A 569 -20.27 -38.21 -0.38
C ASP A 569 -21.38 -37.23 -0.83
N GLY A 570 -21.18 -35.93 -0.56
CA GLY A 570 -22.06 -34.86 -0.99
C GLY A 570 -23.27 -34.62 -0.07
N ARG A 571 -23.40 -35.32 1.06
CA ARG A 571 -24.45 -35.02 2.06
C ARG A 571 -24.35 -33.60 2.59
N THR A 572 -23.20 -33.21 3.12
CA THR A 572 -22.93 -31.83 3.59
C THR A 572 -23.14 -30.83 2.47
N THR A 573 -22.62 -31.10 1.27
CA THR A 573 -22.77 -30.23 0.08
C THR A 573 -24.24 -29.96 -0.25
N ARG A 574 -25.13 -30.95 -0.16
CA ARG A 574 -26.57 -30.78 -0.40
C ARG A 574 -27.22 -29.88 0.65
N HIS A 575 -26.89 -30.04 1.93
CA HIS A 575 -27.37 -29.15 3.00
C HIS A 575 -26.95 -27.70 2.76
N LEU A 576 -25.68 -27.48 2.44
CA LEU A 576 -25.17 -26.14 2.14
C LEU A 576 -25.85 -25.52 0.91
N ALA A 577 -26.17 -26.32 -0.11
CA ALA A 577 -26.89 -25.85 -1.30
C ALA A 577 -28.35 -25.49 -1.04
N GLY A 578 -29.03 -26.18 -0.12
CA GLY A 578 -30.36 -25.82 0.34
C GLY A 578 -30.35 -24.48 1.09
N LEU A 579 -29.41 -24.30 2.01
CA LEU A 579 -29.26 -23.07 2.82
C LEU A 579 -28.92 -21.84 1.98
N ALA A 580 -28.12 -21.99 0.92
CA ALA A 580 -27.75 -20.89 0.02
C ALA A 580 -28.95 -20.23 -0.70
N ARG A 581 -30.13 -20.85 -0.68
CA ARG A 581 -31.39 -20.28 -1.22
C ARG A 581 -32.13 -19.39 -0.21
N GLN A 582 -31.72 -19.43 1.05
CA GLN A 582 -32.30 -18.64 2.13
C GLN A 582 -31.51 -17.33 2.30
N LYS A 583 -32.09 -16.35 3.01
CA LYS A 583 -31.41 -15.09 3.29
C LYS A 583 -30.23 -15.32 4.26
N PRO A 584 -29.00 -14.89 3.92
CA PRO A 584 -27.85 -15.03 4.80
C PRO A 584 -27.93 -14.11 6.02
N VAL A 585 -27.28 -14.52 7.10
CA VAL A 585 -27.11 -13.69 8.31
C VAL A 585 -26.01 -12.65 8.10
N THR A 586 -25.00 -13.00 7.30
CA THR A 586 -23.93 -12.08 6.87
C THR A 586 -23.79 -12.12 5.35
N ASP A 587 -23.76 -10.96 4.72
CA ASP A 587 -23.49 -10.78 3.28
C ASP A 587 -22.59 -9.55 3.10
N VAL A 588 -21.32 -9.79 2.76
CA VAL A 588 -20.28 -8.75 2.69
C VAL A 588 -19.54 -8.85 1.37
N LEU A 589 -19.37 -7.72 0.69
CA LEU A 589 -18.44 -7.58 -0.40
C LEU A 589 -17.10 -7.06 0.14
N ALA A 590 -16.05 -7.85 0.02
CA ALA A 590 -14.70 -7.47 0.42
C ALA A 590 -14.04 -6.56 -0.65
N ASP A 591 -13.01 -5.82 -0.23
CA ASP A 591 -12.23 -4.91 -1.09
C ASP A 591 -11.55 -5.61 -2.28
N ASP A 592 -11.41 -6.94 -2.25
CA ASP A 592 -10.86 -7.72 -3.35
C ASP A 592 -11.93 -8.20 -4.36
N GLY A 593 -13.17 -7.70 -4.22
CA GLY A 593 -14.30 -8.02 -5.08
C GLY A 593 -14.97 -9.37 -4.78
N GLN A 594 -14.54 -10.10 -3.74
CA GLN A 594 -15.21 -11.33 -3.30
C GLN A 594 -16.42 -11.02 -2.40
N SER A 595 -17.58 -11.57 -2.74
CA SER A 595 -18.73 -11.61 -1.83
C SER A 595 -18.61 -12.80 -0.89
N HIS A 596 -18.88 -12.57 0.39
CA HIS A 596 -18.81 -13.52 1.49
C HIS A 596 -20.17 -13.63 2.16
N ARG A 597 -20.75 -14.82 2.19
CA ARG A 597 -22.06 -15.09 2.77
C ARG A 597 -22.01 -16.20 3.82
N LEU A 598 -22.77 -16.02 4.89
CA LEU A 598 -22.80 -16.92 6.04
C LEU A 598 -24.23 -17.25 6.48
N TRP A 599 -24.50 -18.53 6.76
CA TRP A 599 -25.74 -19.01 7.38
C TRP A 599 -25.44 -19.91 8.58
N PRO A 600 -25.98 -19.63 9.78
CA PRO A 600 -25.86 -20.53 10.92
C PRO A 600 -26.74 -21.77 10.72
N ILE A 601 -26.20 -22.93 11.06
CA ILE A 601 -26.86 -24.23 11.04
C ILE A 601 -27.05 -24.64 12.50
N THR A 602 -28.26 -24.41 13.02
CA THR A 602 -28.63 -24.74 14.40
C THR A 602 -29.51 -25.98 14.51
N ASP A 603 -29.98 -26.52 13.39
CA ASP A 603 -30.78 -27.74 13.35
C ASP A 603 -29.93 -28.97 13.68
N HIS A 604 -30.24 -29.66 14.77
CA HIS A 604 -29.47 -30.80 15.28
C HIS A 604 -29.39 -31.96 14.29
N ALA A 605 -30.48 -32.26 13.56
CA ALA A 605 -30.47 -33.33 12.57
C ALA A 605 -29.45 -33.05 11.45
N THR A 606 -29.42 -31.82 10.93
CA THR A 606 -28.44 -31.38 9.94
C THR A 606 -27.02 -31.38 10.51
N GLN A 607 -26.82 -30.94 11.76
CA GLN A 607 -25.51 -30.97 12.42
C GLN A 607 -24.98 -32.41 12.55
N ASP A 608 -25.84 -33.35 12.96
CA ASP A 608 -25.48 -34.76 13.12
C ASP A 608 -25.08 -35.42 11.78
N GLU A 609 -25.78 -35.08 10.69
CA GLU A 609 -25.42 -35.57 9.36
C GLU A 609 -24.07 -35.05 8.87
N ILE A 610 -23.77 -33.77 9.12
CA ILE A 610 -22.47 -33.16 8.80
C ILE A 610 -21.35 -33.85 9.60
N ILE A 611 -21.57 -34.05 10.91
CA ILE A 611 -20.61 -34.73 11.80
C ILE A 611 -20.40 -36.18 11.34
N ALA A 612 -21.47 -36.91 11.02
CA ALA A 612 -21.42 -38.30 10.59
C ALA A 612 -20.64 -38.47 9.27
N GLU A 613 -20.80 -37.54 8.31
CA GLU A 613 -19.99 -37.54 7.11
C GLU A 613 -18.52 -37.30 7.45
N LEU A 614 -18.20 -36.17 8.09
CA LEU A 614 -16.81 -35.73 8.34
C LEU A 614 -16.01 -36.69 9.22
N ASN A 615 -16.64 -37.37 10.18
CA ASN A 615 -16.01 -38.39 11.03
C ASN A 615 -15.52 -39.62 10.26
N THR A 616 -15.91 -39.80 9.00
CA THR A 616 -15.42 -40.89 8.14
C THR A 616 -14.42 -40.42 7.09
N ARG A 617 -14.12 -39.12 7.04
CA ARG A 617 -13.25 -38.51 6.03
C ARG A 617 -11.91 -38.13 6.61
N THR A 618 -10.92 -38.05 5.75
CA THR A 618 -9.65 -37.38 6.01
C THR A 618 -9.67 -36.04 5.29
N ALA A 619 -9.16 -34.98 5.92
CA ALA A 619 -9.00 -33.69 5.27
C ALA A 619 -7.52 -33.33 5.14
N PHE A 620 -7.17 -32.58 4.11
CA PHE A 620 -5.87 -31.93 4.00
C PHE A 620 -5.99 -30.46 4.34
N ILE A 621 -4.96 -29.92 4.98
CA ILE A 621 -4.87 -28.49 5.24
C ILE A 621 -4.43 -27.83 3.94
N ALA A 622 -5.32 -27.09 3.29
CA ALA A 622 -5.02 -26.34 2.07
C ALA A 622 -4.29 -25.04 2.42
N ASP A 623 -4.78 -24.30 3.43
CA ASP A 623 -4.15 -23.08 3.94
C ASP A 623 -4.38 -22.98 5.44
N GLY A 624 -3.36 -22.52 6.18
CA GLY A 624 -3.42 -22.41 7.65
C GLY A 624 -2.54 -23.38 8.42
N HIS A 625 -1.50 -23.97 7.81
CA HIS A 625 -0.57 -24.89 8.49
C HIS A 625 0.11 -24.27 9.71
N HIS A 626 0.51 -22.99 9.64
CA HIS A 626 1.04 -22.28 10.82
C HIS A 626 -0.02 -22.04 11.90
N ARG A 627 -1.29 -21.81 11.53
CA ARG A 627 -2.41 -21.66 12.49
C ARG A 627 -2.72 -22.98 13.20
N TYR A 628 -2.73 -24.08 12.46
CA TYR A 628 -2.87 -25.42 13.01
C TYR A 628 -1.70 -25.76 13.97
N ALA A 629 -0.46 -25.45 13.56
CA ALA A 629 0.71 -25.62 14.43
C ALA A 629 0.63 -24.77 15.71
N ALA A 630 0.24 -23.49 15.57
CA ALA A 630 0.05 -22.57 16.68
C ALA A 630 -1.01 -23.09 17.69
N ALA A 631 -2.13 -23.61 17.19
CA ALA A 631 -3.17 -24.20 18.02
C ALA A 631 -2.68 -25.46 18.77
N ARG A 632 -1.86 -26.31 18.13
CA ARG A 632 -1.23 -27.46 18.81
C ARG A 632 -0.24 -27.03 19.88
N GLN A 633 0.53 -25.97 19.64
CA GLN A 633 1.46 -25.42 20.63
C GLN A 633 0.72 -24.79 21.81
N HIS A 634 -0.37 -24.08 21.56
CA HIS A 634 -1.26 -23.57 22.59
C HIS A 634 -1.84 -24.70 23.46
N ARG A 635 -2.39 -25.76 22.83
CA ARG A 635 -2.86 -26.95 23.54
C ARG A 635 -1.80 -27.56 24.45
N ARG A 636 -0.57 -27.74 23.95
CA ARG A 636 0.53 -28.30 24.75
C ARG A 636 0.76 -27.48 26.02
N SER A 637 0.73 -26.16 25.90
CA SER A 637 0.91 -25.25 27.04
C SER A 637 -0.25 -25.36 28.04
N ALA A 638 -1.49 -25.48 27.58
CA ALA A 638 -2.66 -25.70 28.45
C ALA A 638 -2.57 -27.02 29.24
N TYR A 639 -2.18 -28.12 28.58
CA TYR A 639 -1.98 -29.41 29.25
C TYR A 639 -0.77 -29.40 30.20
N ALA A 640 0.32 -28.71 29.85
CA ALA A 640 1.47 -28.53 30.73
C ALA A 640 1.10 -27.73 32.00
N ASN A 641 0.16 -26.79 31.87
CA ASN A 641 -0.42 -26.04 32.98
C ASN A 641 -1.54 -26.80 33.73
N SER A 642 -1.64 -28.12 33.55
CA SER A 642 -2.63 -29.00 34.20
C SER A 642 -4.10 -28.66 33.95
N GLN A 643 -4.43 -28.03 32.81
CA GLN A 643 -5.82 -27.63 32.51
C GLN A 643 -6.69 -28.78 31.97
N GLY A 644 -6.11 -29.92 31.58
CA GLY A 644 -6.84 -31.09 31.06
C GLY A 644 -7.47 -30.87 29.67
N PRO A 645 -8.43 -31.72 29.24
CA PRO A 645 -9.21 -31.52 28.02
C PRO A 645 -10.07 -30.26 28.07
N GLY A 646 -10.19 -29.54 26.94
CA GLY A 646 -10.91 -28.27 26.93
C GLY A 646 -10.97 -27.58 25.57
N PRO A 647 -11.36 -26.29 25.52
CA PRO A 647 -11.55 -25.56 24.27
C PRO A 647 -10.27 -25.41 23.43
N TRP A 648 -9.09 -25.56 24.02
CA TRP A 648 -7.80 -25.59 23.32
C TRP A 648 -7.58 -26.86 22.49
N ASP A 649 -8.41 -27.90 22.63
CA ASP A 649 -8.36 -29.11 21.79
C ASP A 649 -8.93 -28.89 20.40
N TYR A 650 -9.55 -27.73 20.15
CA TYR A 650 -10.22 -27.39 18.90
C TYR A 650 -9.69 -26.09 18.29
N PHE A 651 -9.78 -26.00 16.96
CA PHE A 651 -9.48 -24.78 16.20
C PHE A 651 -10.50 -24.60 15.07
N PRO A 652 -10.78 -23.36 14.63
CA PRO A 652 -11.73 -23.12 13.56
C PRO A 652 -11.18 -23.61 12.22
N GLY A 653 -11.99 -24.40 11.51
CA GLY A 653 -11.67 -24.90 10.17
C GLY A 653 -12.86 -24.76 9.24
N LEU A 654 -12.61 -24.19 8.06
CA LEU A 654 -13.56 -24.17 6.94
C LEU A 654 -13.34 -25.43 6.10
N LEU A 655 -14.26 -26.38 6.21
CA LEU A 655 -14.23 -27.65 5.50
C LEU A 655 -14.95 -27.52 4.15
N VAL A 656 -14.21 -27.79 3.08
CA VAL A 656 -14.68 -27.71 1.70
C VAL A 656 -14.63 -29.08 1.07
N ASP A 657 -15.77 -29.55 0.57
CA ASP A 657 -15.84 -30.74 -0.26
C ASP A 657 -15.25 -30.40 -1.63
N VAL A 658 -14.00 -30.80 -1.84
CA VAL A 658 -13.24 -30.42 -3.04
C VAL A 658 -13.75 -31.14 -4.30
N THR A 659 -14.57 -32.17 -4.15
CA THR A 659 -15.22 -32.86 -5.29
C THR A 659 -16.38 -32.04 -5.84
N ALA A 660 -17.10 -31.34 -4.96
CA ALA A 660 -18.19 -30.45 -5.32
C ALA A 660 -17.71 -29.04 -5.65
N THR A 661 -16.75 -28.52 -4.88
CA THR A 661 -16.17 -27.19 -5.08
C THR A 661 -14.64 -27.27 -5.12
N PRO A 662 -14.06 -27.59 -6.30
CA PRO A 662 -12.62 -27.62 -6.50
C PRO A 662 -11.91 -26.35 -6.01
N LEU A 663 -10.82 -26.53 -5.27
CA LEU A 663 -9.98 -25.40 -4.85
C LEU A 663 -9.21 -24.85 -6.06
N ARG A 664 -9.10 -23.52 -6.16
CA ARG A 664 -8.30 -22.90 -7.21
C ARG A 664 -6.83 -22.99 -6.82
N LEU A 665 -6.04 -23.63 -7.68
CA LEU A 665 -4.60 -23.80 -7.51
C LEU A 665 -3.87 -22.83 -8.43
N ALA A 666 -2.96 -22.05 -7.87
CA ALA A 666 -2.11 -21.11 -8.59
C ALA A 666 -0.63 -21.52 -8.45
N PRO A 667 0.17 -21.37 -9.52
CA PRO A 667 1.57 -21.73 -9.48
C PRO A 667 2.33 -20.83 -8.52
N ILE A 668 3.44 -21.36 -8.00
CA ILE A 668 4.47 -20.54 -7.37
C ILE A 668 5.74 -20.73 -8.18
N HIS A 669 6.26 -19.65 -8.73
CA HIS A 669 7.46 -19.63 -9.56
C HIS A 669 8.72 -19.58 -8.71
N ARG A 670 9.87 -19.87 -9.30
CA ARG A 670 11.18 -19.76 -8.64
C ARG A 670 11.95 -18.63 -9.29
N VAL A 671 12.46 -17.70 -8.49
CA VAL A 671 13.42 -16.70 -8.95
C VAL A 671 14.76 -17.06 -8.33
N LEU A 672 15.80 -17.08 -9.17
CA LEU A 672 17.15 -17.49 -8.82
C LEU A 672 18.06 -16.28 -9.08
N PRO A 673 18.18 -15.36 -8.11
CA PRO A 673 18.79 -14.04 -8.32
C PRO A 673 20.26 -14.10 -8.77
N HIS A 674 20.98 -15.13 -8.31
CA HIS A 674 22.42 -15.25 -8.48
C HIS A 674 22.82 -16.30 -9.53
N LEU A 675 21.86 -16.95 -10.19
CA LEU A 675 22.16 -17.96 -11.20
C LEU A 675 22.43 -17.28 -12.55
N ASP A 676 23.66 -17.40 -13.04
CA ASP A 676 24.06 -16.87 -14.36
C ASP A 676 23.17 -17.45 -15.48
N PRO A 677 22.48 -16.61 -16.28
CA PRO A 677 21.56 -17.09 -17.31
C PRO A 677 22.20 -17.96 -18.38
N HIS A 678 23.46 -17.70 -18.73
CA HIS A 678 24.19 -18.52 -19.71
C HIS A 678 24.49 -19.91 -19.15
N HIS A 679 24.97 -19.98 -17.91
CA HIS A 679 25.17 -21.23 -17.19
C HIS A 679 23.85 -22.00 -17.06
N ALA A 680 22.77 -21.31 -16.67
CA ALA A 680 21.45 -21.91 -16.50
C ALA A 680 20.98 -22.61 -17.78
N LEU A 681 21.06 -21.91 -18.91
CA LEU A 681 20.62 -22.39 -20.22
C LEU A 681 21.53 -23.52 -20.74
N ARG A 682 22.87 -23.38 -20.62
CA ARG A 682 23.81 -24.42 -21.04
C ARG A 682 23.55 -25.73 -20.31
N ASN A 683 23.46 -25.70 -18.98
CA ASN A 683 23.24 -26.92 -18.20
C ASN A 683 21.85 -27.51 -18.45
N ALA A 684 20.81 -26.67 -18.52
CA ALA A 684 19.47 -27.12 -18.83
C ALA A 684 19.41 -27.81 -20.21
N SER A 685 20.08 -27.25 -21.23
CA SER A 685 20.12 -27.83 -22.58
C SER A 685 20.81 -29.19 -22.67
N SER A 686 21.63 -29.55 -21.68
CA SER A 686 22.26 -30.88 -21.64
C SER A 686 21.30 -31.98 -21.20
N GLN A 687 20.20 -31.64 -20.52
CA GLN A 687 19.24 -32.61 -19.94
C GLN A 687 17.80 -32.44 -20.44
N PHE A 688 17.44 -31.25 -20.92
CA PHE A 688 16.11 -30.90 -21.43
C PHE A 688 16.21 -30.43 -22.87
N ARG A 689 15.13 -30.62 -23.62
CA ARG A 689 14.94 -29.94 -24.91
C ARG A 689 14.57 -28.49 -24.66
N VAL A 690 15.27 -27.58 -25.34
CA VAL A 690 15.13 -26.13 -25.13
C VAL A 690 14.59 -25.48 -26.40
N HIS A 691 13.47 -24.79 -26.28
CA HIS A 691 12.85 -24.05 -27.37
C HIS A 691 12.82 -22.55 -27.04
N PRO A 692 13.39 -21.66 -27.87
CA PRO A 692 13.26 -20.22 -27.66
C PRO A 692 11.78 -19.81 -27.77
N LEU A 693 11.36 -18.91 -26.88
CA LEU A 693 10.01 -18.36 -26.88
C LEU A 693 10.01 -16.92 -27.36
N HIS A 694 9.03 -16.61 -28.21
CA HIS A 694 8.79 -15.27 -28.75
C HIS A 694 7.36 -14.81 -28.39
N GLY A 695 7.13 -13.51 -28.44
CA GLY A 695 5.82 -12.91 -28.13
C GLY A 695 5.60 -12.60 -26.65
N SER A 696 4.34 -12.33 -26.30
CA SER A 696 3.93 -11.90 -24.96
C SER A 696 3.98 -13.04 -23.92
N LEU A 697 3.99 -12.68 -22.63
CA LEU A 697 3.91 -13.62 -21.52
C LEU A 697 2.70 -14.57 -21.64
N THR A 698 1.56 -14.07 -22.13
CA THR A 698 0.37 -14.89 -22.38
C THR A 698 0.65 -16.05 -23.33
N HIS A 699 1.42 -15.82 -24.40
CA HIS A 699 1.83 -16.88 -25.33
C HIS A 699 2.79 -17.88 -24.68
N TRP A 700 3.70 -17.39 -23.83
CA TRP A 700 4.64 -18.26 -23.11
C TRP A 700 3.87 -19.19 -22.17
N LEU A 701 2.97 -18.65 -21.35
CA LEU A 701 2.15 -19.41 -20.42
C LEU A 701 1.23 -20.41 -21.14
N ALA A 702 0.67 -20.04 -22.30
CA ALA A 702 -0.11 -20.96 -23.13
C ALA A 702 0.75 -22.13 -23.65
N ALA A 703 1.99 -21.86 -24.08
CA ALA A 703 2.93 -22.90 -24.51
C ALA A 703 3.32 -23.83 -23.36
N LEU A 704 3.61 -23.27 -22.18
CA LEU A 704 3.87 -24.05 -20.96
C LEU A 704 2.70 -24.97 -20.63
N LYS A 705 1.47 -24.43 -20.60
CA LYS A 705 0.25 -25.20 -20.30
C LYS A 705 0.01 -26.33 -21.29
N ARG A 706 0.31 -26.13 -22.58
CA ARG A 706 0.17 -27.16 -23.61
C ARG A 706 1.13 -28.33 -23.39
N HIS A 707 2.42 -28.07 -23.18
CA HIS A 707 3.43 -29.12 -23.06
C HIS A 707 3.40 -29.80 -21.69
N ALA A 708 2.96 -29.09 -20.65
CA ALA A 708 2.79 -29.68 -19.33
C ALA A 708 1.75 -30.82 -19.27
N ARG A 709 0.88 -30.95 -20.29
CA ARG A 709 -0.09 -32.06 -20.41
C ARG A 709 0.55 -33.37 -20.83
N THR A 710 1.69 -33.33 -21.52
CA THR A 710 2.35 -34.51 -22.09
C THR A 710 3.63 -34.88 -21.34
N GLY A 711 4.11 -34.04 -20.43
CA GLY A 711 5.28 -34.31 -19.59
C GLY A 711 5.76 -33.09 -18.80
N PRO A 712 6.92 -33.18 -18.12
CA PRO A 712 7.51 -32.05 -17.42
C PRO A 712 7.86 -30.91 -18.38
N ALA A 713 7.37 -29.72 -18.06
CA ALA A 713 7.62 -28.51 -18.84
C ALA A 713 7.79 -27.29 -17.92
N PHE A 714 8.73 -26.41 -18.28
CA PHE A 714 9.07 -25.19 -17.52
C PHE A 714 9.43 -24.06 -18.48
N ILE A 715 9.25 -22.81 -18.05
CA ILE A 715 9.84 -21.67 -18.78
C ILE A 715 11.00 -21.14 -17.97
N LEU A 716 12.19 -21.12 -18.57
CA LEU A 716 13.33 -20.39 -18.07
C LEU A 716 13.31 -18.98 -18.67
N ALA A 717 12.90 -18.00 -17.87
CA ALA A 717 12.95 -16.60 -18.23
C ALA A 717 14.27 -15.99 -17.80
N THR A 718 14.96 -15.38 -18.76
CA THR A 718 16.24 -14.71 -18.59
C THR A 718 16.13 -13.24 -18.96
N PRO A 719 17.14 -12.40 -18.65
CA PRO A 719 17.18 -11.02 -19.12
C PRO A 719 17.13 -10.88 -20.65
N ARG A 720 17.52 -11.92 -21.40
CA ARG A 720 17.59 -11.89 -22.87
C ARG A 720 16.37 -12.51 -23.56
N GLY A 721 15.48 -13.18 -22.83
CA GLY A 721 14.34 -13.87 -23.42
C GLY A 721 13.87 -15.07 -22.60
N GLY A 722 12.78 -15.69 -23.04
CA GLY A 722 12.22 -16.89 -22.45
C GLY A 722 12.59 -18.13 -23.23
N PHE A 723 12.81 -19.24 -22.53
CA PHE A 723 13.10 -20.53 -23.11
C PHE A 723 12.18 -21.58 -22.50
N LEU A 724 11.48 -22.33 -23.33
CA LEU A 724 10.67 -23.46 -22.89
C LEU A 724 11.56 -24.69 -22.76
N LEU A 725 11.57 -25.29 -21.58
CA LEU A 725 12.23 -26.55 -21.27
C LEU A 725 11.19 -27.67 -21.30
N THR A 726 11.40 -28.69 -22.12
CA THR A 726 10.52 -29.87 -22.28
C THR A 726 11.35 -31.14 -22.40
N GLU A 727 10.68 -32.30 -22.40
CA GLU A 727 11.27 -33.60 -22.76
C GLU A 727 12.61 -33.87 -22.02
N PRO A 728 12.62 -33.91 -20.67
CA PRO A 728 13.82 -34.31 -19.94
C PRO A 728 14.29 -35.70 -20.39
N ARG A 729 15.61 -35.88 -20.48
CA ARG A 729 16.21 -37.19 -20.81
C ARG A 729 15.75 -38.25 -19.79
N PRO A 730 15.15 -39.38 -20.20
CA PRO A 730 14.58 -40.36 -19.27
C PRO A 730 15.58 -40.86 -18.21
N ARG A 731 16.78 -41.27 -18.64
CA ARG A 731 17.84 -41.73 -17.73
C ARG A 731 18.26 -40.68 -16.69
N PHE A 732 18.26 -39.40 -17.06
CA PHE A 732 18.58 -38.32 -16.14
C PHE A 732 17.46 -38.11 -15.13
N LEU A 733 16.21 -38.12 -15.60
CA LEU A 733 15.04 -37.95 -14.75
C LEU A 733 14.94 -39.06 -13.70
N ASP A 734 15.23 -40.31 -14.07
CA ASP A 734 15.26 -41.46 -13.16
C ASP A 734 16.30 -41.28 -12.05
N ILE A 735 17.50 -40.80 -12.40
CA ILE A 735 18.57 -40.50 -11.42
C ILE A 735 18.13 -39.35 -10.51
N ALA A 736 17.65 -38.26 -11.09
CA ALA A 736 17.30 -37.06 -10.35
C ALA A 736 16.14 -37.27 -9.37
N LEU A 737 15.23 -38.20 -9.67
CA LEU A 737 14.05 -38.52 -8.87
C LEU A 737 14.18 -39.82 -8.07
N ASN A 738 15.37 -40.44 -7.98
CA ASN A 738 15.54 -41.72 -7.29
C ASN A 738 15.07 -41.65 -5.82
N GLY A 739 15.39 -40.55 -5.12
CA GLY A 739 14.94 -40.29 -3.75
C GLY A 739 13.51 -39.74 -3.62
N THR A 740 12.82 -39.48 -4.74
CA THR A 740 11.45 -38.95 -4.74
C THR A 740 10.44 -40.10 -4.74
N PRO A 741 9.43 -40.11 -3.85
CA PRO A 741 8.40 -41.14 -3.82
C PRO A 741 7.65 -41.26 -5.17
N PRO A 742 7.28 -42.47 -5.63
CA PRO A 742 6.65 -42.68 -6.93
C PRO A 742 5.47 -41.74 -7.25
N PRO A 743 4.53 -41.47 -6.31
CA PRO A 743 3.40 -40.58 -6.59
C PRO A 743 3.81 -39.13 -6.91
N LEU A 744 4.96 -38.67 -6.42
CA LEU A 744 5.44 -37.30 -6.65
C LEU A 744 6.29 -37.17 -7.91
N ARG A 745 6.81 -38.27 -8.47
CA ARG A 745 7.77 -38.24 -9.59
C ARG A 745 7.20 -37.61 -10.87
N SER A 746 5.89 -37.68 -11.06
CA SER A 746 5.20 -37.08 -12.21
C SER A 746 4.88 -35.59 -12.03
N MET A 747 5.02 -35.04 -10.82
CA MET A 747 4.59 -33.68 -10.52
C MET A 747 5.63 -32.65 -10.97
N HIS A 748 5.19 -31.61 -11.69
CA HIS A 748 6.06 -30.53 -12.17
C HIS A 748 6.87 -29.89 -11.05
N VAL A 749 6.28 -29.71 -9.87
CA VAL A 749 6.96 -29.12 -8.71
C VAL A 749 8.08 -30.01 -8.15
N ALA A 750 7.91 -31.33 -8.17
CA ALA A 750 8.94 -32.27 -7.74
C ALA A 750 10.08 -32.35 -8.75
N VAL A 751 9.75 -32.33 -10.05
CA VAL A 751 10.74 -32.29 -11.13
C VAL A 751 11.53 -30.98 -11.12
N LEU A 752 10.87 -29.84 -10.88
CA LEU A 752 11.53 -28.54 -10.73
C LEU A 752 12.55 -28.57 -9.60
N ASP A 753 12.13 -29.03 -8.41
CA ASP A 753 12.98 -29.06 -7.23
C ASP A 753 14.13 -30.07 -7.37
N SER A 754 13.82 -31.30 -7.74
CA SER A 754 14.81 -32.38 -7.76
C SER A 754 15.67 -32.34 -9.03
N ALA A 755 15.08 -32.20 -10.21
CA ALA A 755 15.85 -32.24 -11.45
C ALA A 755 16.54 -30.91 -11.76
N LEU A 756 15.80 -29.78 -11.78
CA LEU A 756 16.38 -28.50 -12.17
C LEU A 756 17.25 -27.88 -11.06
N LEU A 757 16.69 -27.67 -9.86
CA LEU A 757 17.41 -26.98 -8.79
C LEU A 757 18.56 -27.86 -8.25
N LYS A 758 18.28 -29.08 -7.78
CA LYS A 758 19.28 -29.93 -7.11
C LYS A 758 20.30 -30.56 -8.07
N HIS A 759 19.89 -31.03 -9.25
CA HIS A 759 20.79 -31.76 -10.15
C HIS A 759 21.38 -30.92 -11.30
N VAL A 760 20.56 -30.14 -12.03
CA VAL A 760 21.05 -29.35 -13.17
C VAL A 760 21.86 -28.13 -12.70
N TRP A 761 21.36 -27.37 -11.73
CA TRP A 761 22.00 -26.13 -11.27
C TRP A 761 22.68 -26.25 -9.90
N ARG A 762 22.49 -27.36 -9.18
CA ARG A 762 23.09 -27.64 -7.87
C ARG A 762 22.88 -26.51 -6.85
N ILE A 763 21.66 -25.97 -6.84
CA ILE A 763 21.26 -24.88 -5.96
C ILE A 763 20.80 -25.45 -4.62
N PRO A 764 21.38 -25.00 -3.49
CA PRO A 764 20.89 -25.35 -2.16
C PRO A 764 19.47 -24.81 -1.93
N ASP A 765 18.64 -25.58 -1.23
CA ASP A 765 17.25 -25.19 -0.90
C ASP A 765 17.20 -24.18 0.27
N HIS A 766 17.76 -22.99 0.05
CA HIS A 766 17.85 -21.91 1.03
C HIS A 766 17.24 -20.61 0.47
N PRO A 767 16.51 -19.81 1.28
CA PRO A 767 15.86 -18.57 0.82
C PRO A 767 16.81 -17.57 0.12
N ARG A 768 18.08 -17.56 0.50
CA ARG A 768 19.13 -16.73 -0.15
C ARG A 768 19.42 -17.09 -1.61
N HIS A 769 19.03 -18.28 -2.06
CA HIS A 769 19.29 -18.76 -3.41
C HIS A 769 18.04 -18.92 -4.26
N VAL A 770 16.88 -19.08 -3.61
CA VAL A 770 15.60 -19.35 -4.27
C VAL A 770 14.52 -18.46 -3.65
N GLU A 771 14.08 -17.48 -4.42
CA GLU A 771 12.92 -16.64 -4.12
C GLU A 771 11.66 -17.28 -4.72
N PHE A 772 10.52 -17.13 -4.04
CA PHE A 772 9.24 -17.73 -4.43
C PHE A 772 8.26 -16.63 -4.82
N GLU A 773 7.75 -16.69 -6.06
CA GLU A 773 6.89 -15.62 -6.59
C GLU A 773 5.61 -16.20 -7.21
N PRO A 774 4.41 -15.89 -6.66
CA PRO A 774 3.13 -16.37 -7.20
C PRO A 774 2.80 -15.85 -8.60
N HIS A 775 3.32 -14.69 -9.01
CA HIS A 775 2.98 -14.05 -10.28
C HIS A 775 4.08 -14.17 -11.32
N ALA A 776 3.76 -14.74 -12.48
CA ALA A 776 4.75 -14.95 -13.55
C ALA A 776 5.43 -13.65 -14.02
N ALA A 777 4.68 -12.55 -14.11
CA ALA A 777 5.21 -11.26 -14.54
C ALA A 777 6.25 -10.71 -13.55
N THR A 778 5.90 -10.72 -12.26
CA THR A 778 6.79 -10.33 -11.15
C THR A 778 8.02 -11.23 -11.11
N ALA A 779 7.87 -12.54 -11.28
CA ALA A 779 8.99 -13.47 -11.26
C ALA A 779 10.02 -13.11 -12.35
N ILE A 780 9.53 -12.86 -13.58
CA ILE A 780 10.37 -12.41 -14.70
C ILE A 780 11.03 -11.07 -14.40
N GLN A 781 10.27 -10.11 -13.86
CA GLN A 781 10.78 -8.78 -13.55
C GLN A 781 11.88 -8.85 -12.48
N THR A 782 11.68 -9.64 -11.43
CA THR A 782 12.68 -9.85 -10.37
C THR A 782 13.93 -10.50 -10.93
N ALA A 783 13.82 -11.55 -11.75
CA ALA A 783 14.97 -12.16 -12.42
C ALA A 783 15.73 -11.18 -13.33
N ARG A 784 15.01 -10.31 -14.05
CA ARG A 784 15.61 -9.25 -14.87
C ARG A 784 16.36 -8.22 -14.03
N ARG A 785 15.77 -7.82 -12.90
CA ARG A 785 16.34 -6.84 -11.95
C ARG A 785 17.62 -7.36 -11.30
N THR A 786 17.64 -8.63 -10.91
CA THR A 786 18.78 -9.26 -10.24
C THR A 786 19.85 -9.76 -11.22
N GLY A 787 19.52 -9.84 -12.51
CA GLY A 787 20.40 -10.42 -13.54
C GLY A 787 20.40 -11.95 -13.55
N GLY A 788 19.61 -12.58 -12.68
CA GLY A 788 19.45 -14.02 -12.57
C GLY A 788 18.41 -14.60 -13.52
N VAL A 789 17.77 -15.69 -13.12
CA VAL A 789 16.73 -16.36 -13.92
C VAL A 789 15.45 -16.59 -13.13
N ALA A 790 14.31 -16.61 -13.83
CA ALA A 790 13.05 -17.07 -13.27
C ALA A 790 12.63 -18.37 -13.95
N VAL A 791 12.12 -19.32 -13.16
CA VAL A 791 11.57 -20.58 -13.63
C VAL A 791 10.07 -20.56 -13.39
N LEU A 792 9.31 -20.46 -14.49
CA LEU A 792 7.87 -20.55 -14.46
C LEU A 792 7.44 -22.02 -14.59
N THR A 793 6.45 -22.40 -13.79
CA THR A 793 5.93 -23.75 -13.68
C THR A 793 4.41 -23.70 -13.65
N ASN A 794 3.77 -24.83 -13.92
CA ASN A 794 2.37 -25.02 -13.62
C ASN A 794 2.16 -25.39 -12.14
N PRO A 795 0.99 -25.08 -11.58
CA PRO A 795 0.61 -25.58 -10.27
C PRO A 795 0.43 -27.11 -10.32
N PRO A 796 0.59 -27.80 -9.18
CA PRO A 796 0.10 -29.16 -9.04
C PRO A 796 -1.41 -29.21 -9.32
N THR A 797 -1.89 -30.35 -9.79
CA THR A 797 -3.32 -30.58 -9.94
C THR A 797 -3.97 -30.92 -8.60
N GLN A 798 -5.30 -30.87 -8.57
CA GLN A 798 -6.03 -31.32 -7.39
C GLN A 798 -5.83 -32.80 -7.11
N HIS A 799 -5.70 -33.62 -8.15
CA HIS A 799 -5.37 -35.04 -8.01
C HIS A 799 -3.99 -35.21 -7.35
N ASP A 800 -2.99 -34.44 -7.77
CA ASP A 800 -1.65 -34.48 -7.20
C ASP A 800 -1.66 -34.18 -5.70
N LEU A 801 -2.40 -33.14 -5.29
CA LEU A 801 -2.53 -32.76 -3.88
C LEU A 801 -3.23 -33.83 -3.05
N THR A 802 -4.35 -34.35 -3.54
CA THR A 802 -5.08 -35.43 -2.86
C THR A 802 -4.21 -36.66 -2.71
N THR A 803 -3.51 -37.08 -3.77
CA THR A 803 -2.61 -38.24 -3.76
C THR A 803 -1.44 -38.05 -2.79
N ALA A 804 -0.81 -36.88 -2.75
CA ALA A 804 0.24 -36.58 -1.79
C ALA A 804 -0.29 -36.64 -0.34
N ALA A 805 -1.43 -36.00 -0.08
CA ALA A 805 -2.02 -35.93 1.24
C ALA A 805 -2.49 -37.30 1.77
N THR A 806 -3.18 -38.10 0.95
CA THR A 806 -3.65 -39.44 1.34
C THR A 806 -2.50 -40.41 1.56
N SER A 807 -1.41 -40.25 0.82
CA SER A 807 -0.19 -41.05 0.98
C SER A 807 0.71 -40.55 2.13
N GLY A 808 0.33 -39.49 2.84
CA GLY A 808 1.14 -38.89 3.91
C GLY A 808 2.45 -38.27 3.41
N LEU A 809 2.54 -37.95 2.12
CA LEU A 809 3.71 -37.38 1.47
C LEU A 809 3.65 -35.85 1.52
N ARG A 810 4.82 -35.22 1.60
CA ARG A 810 4.95 -33.76 1.55
C ARG A 810 5.39 -33.31 0.17
N LEU A 811 4.79 -32.23 -0.30
CA LEU A 811 5.25 -31.56 -1.50
C LEU A 811 6.48 -30.69 -1.18
N PRO A 812 7.31 -30.36 -2.18
CA PRO A 812 8.36 -29.35 -2.02
C PRO A 812 7.79 -28.03 -1.47
N ARG A 813 8.62 -27.28 -0.74
CA ARG A 813 8.24 -26.00 -0.14
C ARG A 813 7.63 -25.05 -1.19
N LYS A 814 6.54 -24.36 -0.82
CA LYS A 814 5.83 -23.41 -1.68
C LYS A 814 5.51 -24.01 -3.06
N SER A 815 4.86 -25.18 -3.08
CA SER A 815 4.48 -25.87 -4.33
C SER A 815 3.25 -25.25 -5.02
N THR A 816 2.33 -24.66 -4.27
CA THR A 816 1.10 -24.08 -4.83
C THR A 816 0.52 -23.03 -3.90
N SER A 817 -0.26 -22.11 -4.45
CA SER A 817 -1.10 -21.19 -3.70
C SER A 817 -2.58 -21.56 -3.87
N PHE A 818 -3.34 -21.54 -2.77
CA PHE A 818 -4.76 -21.86 -2.75
C PHE A 818 -5.61 -20.59 -2.73
N GLY A 819 -6.70 -20.58 -3.49
CA GLY A 819 -7.73 -19.56 -3.40
C GLY A 819 -9.12 -20.07 -3.80
N PRO A 820 -10.17 -19.28 -3.53
CA PRO A 820 -10.16 -18.12 -2.63
C PRO A 820 -10.00 -18.57 -1.15
N LYS A 821 -9.49 -17.68 -0.27
CA LYS A 821 -9.23 -17.98 1.15
C LYS A 821 -10.37 -17.47 2.03
N PRO A 822 -10.70 -18.12 3.17
CA PRO A 822 -11.71 -17.60 4.10
C PRO A 822 -11.37 -16.16 4.51
N HIS A 823 -12.39 -15.28 4.53
CA HIS A 823 -12.19 -13.91 4.98
C HIS A 823 -11.94 -13.93 6.50
N PRO A 824 -10.84 -13.31 6.97
CA PRO A 824 -10.56 -13.25 8.39
C PRO A 824 -11.63 -12.40 9.10
N GLY A 825 -11.98 -12.81 10.31
CA GLY A 825 -12.89 -12.09 11.18
C GLY A 825 -14.39 -12.01 10.85
N LEU A 826 -14.90 -12.89 9.99
CA LEU A 826 -16.36 -13.04 9.83
C LEU A 826 -17.02 -13.79 11.00
N VAL A 827 -16.38 -14.86 11.47
CA VAL A 827 -16.81 -15.63 12.64
C VAL A 827 -15.60 -15.92 13.51
N PHE A 828 -15.71 -15.64 14.80
CA PHE A 828 -14.66 -15.89 15.79
C PHE A 828 -15.08 -16.97 16.78
N ARG A 829 -14.08 -17.72 17.26
CA ARG A 829 -14.23 -18.65 18.38
C ARG A 829 -13.34 -18.18 19.52
N THR A 830 -13.92 -18.00 20.70
CA THR A 830 -13.17 -17.70 21.94
C THR A 830 -12.71 -19.00 22.60
N LEU A 831 -11.68 -18.90 23.45
CA LEU A 831 -11.19 -20.00 24.27
C LEU A 831 -11.87 -20.04 25.66
N ASP A 832 -12.78 -19.10 25.90
CA ASP A 832 -13.55 -18.98 27.15
C ASP A 832 -14.95 -19.62 27.05
N ASP A 833 -15.38 -20.01 25.84
CA ASP A 833 -16.69 -20.63 25.62
C ASP A 833 -16.68 -22.10 26.10
N GLN A 834 -17.52 -22.37 27.11
CA GLN A 834 -18.01 -23.70 27.50
C GLN A 834 -19.36 -24.01 26.83
#